data_AF-A0A3A8EUB5-F1
#
_entry.id   AF-A0A3A8EUB5-F1
#
_cell.length_a   1.000
_cell.length_b   1.000
_cell.length_c   1.000
_cell.angle_alpha   90.00
_cell.angle_beta   90.00
_cell.angle_gamma   90.00
#
_symmetry.space_group_name_H-M   'P 1'
#
loop_
_entity.id
_entity.type
_entity.pdbx_description
1 polymer ?
#
loop_
_entity_poly.entity_id
_entity_poly.type
_entity_poly.pdbx_seq_one_letter_code
_entity_poly.pdbx_strand_id
1 'polypeptide(L)'
;MKKQILIPFTLTALMAALSGCGGEGGNINVDSSGSSTGVTASTSCSTTSSDCLEFVFDYPVAGLNFDCSSDTTNHFITQNSSNAVAGACKLGDTVTFSIKGQGTDKQIKLGTVDLKTITSLKISDAPISLVDIATAMVGKAPASLDQNDETIKVAMALVKIFQAAGVVNEKNAIGDLQPITLDEDYKSNLKNISQSIDVTNFKDGSYAAILKPWVDVSGVSDQTAFDVVNKMLNMQNAGSFQSDFLPWPLPAESGVDQQYIEGFHGKSLLGNEIIANMYLLSDRTGHTFGYGLQWKGKPDDKTSAGTIISDSLKRMTLISKVAPQKMNAESQTNWISPITKKLGSTPYVFSMADQTSTPLTINQGRLINGYIITGTEAVYKQATGSKEGDPASYGKWTQDFSPEQFEGTIDISKTNPITYLDKKILTTQNNTNSGEYYVFPMYATLNFKFSDTTIKDVKLGVVIDENGDIRSDIKPNATANDMSGTCATVNPSTMIDSNGVQQFRIGTTGTANYAETDKSITIRMILTNAKFGLLEGAILGLNQSLTVRASNDGSVSSQTLTSGGVKINLHNLLTDHNTTRGVNITDFSNAEASWINIHAAYQKVYNNIKDVSPAPTQAQQELAKRIYGTLSIELPSCYTIKQK
;
A
#
# COMPACT_ATOMS: atom_id res chain seq x y z
N MET A 1 30.17 -44.83 -10.80
CA MET A 1 28.99 -44.35 -11.56
C MET A 1 28.19 -43.40 -10.66
N LYS A 2 28.29 -42.09 -10.90
CA LYS A 2 27.56 -41.05 -10.17
C LYS A 2 26.10 -41.07 -10.65
N LYS A 3 25.14 -41.42 -9.79
CA LYS A 3 23.73 -41.20 -10.06
C LYS A 3 23.43 -39.74 -9.72
N GLN A 4 23.36 -38.90 -10.75
CA GLN A 4 22.74 -37.58 -10.65
C GLN A 4 21.26 -37.80 -10.38
N ILE A 5 20.81 -37.45 -9.17
CA ILE A 5 19.39 -37.33 -8.87
C ILE A 5 19.01 -35.93 -9.34
N LEU A 6 18.56 -35.84 -10.60
CA LEU A 6 17.77 -34.72 -11.09
C LEU A 6 16.45 -34.77 -10.31
N ILE A 7 16.29 -33.89 -9.32
CA ILE A 7 14.99 -33.62 -8.72
C ILE A 7 14.25 -32.76 -9.76
N PRO A 8 13.19 -33.26 -10.40
CA PRO A 8 12.38 -32.43 -11.27
C PRO A 8 11.62 -31.47 -10.36
N PHE A 9 12.10 -30.24 -10.23
CA PHE A 9 11.20 -29.12 -10.00
C PHE A 9 10.28 -29.10 -11.21
N THR A 10 9.10 -29.71 -11.08
CA THR A 10 8.03 -29.55 -12.08
C THR A 10 7.52 -28.12 -11.99
N LEU A 11 8.32 -27.20 -12.54
CA LEU A 11 7.85 -25.99 -13.22
C LEU A 11 6.86 -26.46 -14.28
N THR A 12 5.55 -26.36 -14.02
CA THR A 12 4.46 -26.21 -15.01
C THR A 12 3.11 -26.48 -14.33
N ALA A 13 2.61 -25.50 -13.58
CA ALA A 13 1.16 -25.34 -13.26
C ALA A 13 0.83 -24.00 -12.56
N LEU A 14 1.81 -23.10 -12.35
CA LEU A 14 1.59 -21.79 -11.71
C LEU A 14 1.78 -20.64 -12.72
N MET A 15 1.23 -20.79 -13.93
CA MET A 15 1.30 -19.79 -15.01
C MET A 15 -0.07 -19.11 -15.28
N ALA A 16 -1.12 -19.47 -14.53
CA ALA A 16 -2.44 -18.84 -14.63
C ALA A 16 -2.87 -18.09 -13.36
N ALA A 17 -2.10 -18.18 -12.27
CA ALA A 17 -2.37 -17.48 -11.00
C ALA A 17 -1.57 -16.17 -10.86
N LEU A 18 -0.73 -15.83 -11.83
CA LEU A 18 0.23 -14.72 -11.76
C LEU A 18 0.02 -13.65 -12.85
N SER A 19 -1.03 -13.79 -13.67
CA SER A 19 -1.66 -12.66 -14.38
C SER A 19 -2.50 -11.76 -13.46
N GLY A 20 -2.58 -12.06 -12.15
CA GLY A 20 -3.29 -11.27 -11.14
C GLY A 20 -2.47 -10.17 -10.44
N CYS A 21 -1.17 -10.01 -10.78
CA CYS A 21 -0.32 -8.93 -10.23
C CYS A 21 -0.13 -7.73 -11.17
N GLY A 22 -0.87 -7.71 -12.29
CA GLY A 22 -0.96 -6.58 -13.24
C GLY A 22 -2.34 -6.52 -13.90
N GLY A 23 -3.34 -7.07 -13.22
CA GLY A 23 -4.70 -7.18 -13.70
C GLY A 23 -5.65 -6.90 -12.54
N GLU A 24 -5.90 -5.63 -12.28
CA GLU A 24 -7.14 -5.18 -11.64
C GLU A 24 -8.30 -5.51 -12.61
N GLY A 25 -8.59 -6.81 -12.71
CA GLY A 25 -9.68 -7.38 -13.49
C GLY A 25 -11.00 -7.15 -12.75
N GLY A 26 -11.45 -5.92 -12.78
CA GLY A 26 -12.77 -5.50 -12.35
C GLY A 26 -12.93 -4.05 -12.75
N ASN A 27 -13.26 -3.81 -14.02
CA ASN A 27 -13.45 -2.50 -14.67
C ASN A 27 -13.74 -1.36 -13.67
N ILE A 28 -12.67 -0.72 -13.20
CA ILE A 28 -12.66 0.64 -12.69
C ILE A 28 -12.60 1.49 -13.96
N ASN A 29 -13.60 2.34 -14.18
CA ASN A 29 -13.91 2.97 -15.47
C ASN A 29 -12.74 3.13 -16.47
N VAL A 30 -12.77 2.27 -17.48
CA VAL A 30 -12.36 2.65 -18.83
C VAL A 30 -13.60 3.33 -19.41
N ASP A 31 -13.57 4.65 -19.61
CA ASP A 31 -14.65 5.27 -20.38
C ASP A 31 -14.62 4.65 -21.79
N SER A 32 -15.71 3.97 -22.13
CA SER A 32 -15.82 3.23 -23.37
C SER A 32 -16.31 4.14 -24.47
N SER A 33 -15.37 4.70 -25.24
CA SER A 33 -15.61 4.97 -26.66
C SER A 33 -14.31 4.94 -27.46
N GLY A 34 -14.03 3.78 -28.07
CA GLY A 34 -13.16 3.68 -29.25
C GLY A 34 -11.66 3.58 -28.96
N SER A 35 -11.10 2.37 -29.10
CA SER A 35 -9.72 2.09 -29.51
C SER A 35 -8.61 3.00 -28.94
N SER A 36 -8.05 2.66 -27.78
CA SER A 36 -6.74 3.19 -27.37
C SER A 36 -5.77 2.04 -27.10
N THR A 37 -5.12 1.59 -28.17
CA THR A 37 -3.77 1.01 -28.07
C THR A 37 -2.84 2.09 -27.52
N GLY A 38 -2.53 2.03 -26.22
CA GLY A 38 -1.51 2.86 -25.58
C GLY A 38 -1.88 4.34 -25.45
N VAL A 39 -1.22 5.02 -24.51
CA VAL A 39 -1.26 6.47 -24.34
C VAL A 39 -1.06 7.15 -25.70
N THR A 40 -2.12 7.67 -26.33
CA THR A 40 -2.03 8.36 -27.62
C THR A 40 -1.41 9.75 -27.42
N ALA A 41 -0.08 9.75 -27.30
CA ALA A 41 0.88 10.76 -27.77
C ALA A 41 2.34 10.34 -27.48
N SER A 42 2.65 9.24 -26.77
CA SER A 42 4.03 8.77 -26.56
C SER A 42 4.51 7.87 -27.71
N THR A 43 4.80 8.43 -28.89
CA THR A 43 5.26 7.63 -30.06
C THR A 43 6.70 7.11 -29.94
N SER A 44 7.39 7.30 -28.81
CA SER A 44 8.76 6.83 -28.59
C SER A 44 8.89 5.55 -27.78
N CYS A 45 7.83 5.18 -27.04
CA CYS A 45 7.90 4.19 -25.98
C CYS A 45 6.53 3.52 -25.81
N SER A 46 6.45 2.22 -26.14
CA SER A 46 5.26 1.39 -25.88
C SER A 46 5.39 0.78 -24.49
N THR A 47 4.41 0.96 -23.61
CA THR A 47 4.45 0.45 -22.22
C THR A 47 4.60 -1.08 -22.14
N THR A 48 4.18 -1.78 -23.20
CA THR A 48 4.40 -3.23 -23.36
C THR A 48 5.84 -3.62 -23.68
N SER A 49 6.67 -2.68 -24.16
CA SER A 49 8.08 -2.92 -24.50
C SER A 49 8.93 -3.10 -23.24
N SER A 50 9.89 -4.04 -23.26
CA SER A 50 10.74 -4.35 -22.10
C SER A 50 11.68 -3.21 -21.70
N ASP A 51 11.94 -2.28 -22.61
CA ASP A 51 12.79 -1.11 -22.41
C ASP A 51 12.00 0.17 -22.14
N CYS A 52 10.67 0.08 -21.96
CA CYS A 52 9.81 1.23 -21.69
C CYS A 52 9.38 1.27 -20.22
N LEU A 53 9.48 2.46 -19.62
CA LEU A 53 9.03 2.73 -18.26
C LEU A 53 7.86 3.72 -18.31
N GLU A 54 6.69 3.25 -17.88
CA GLU A 54 5.56 4.10 -17.55
C GLU A 54 5.75 4.68 -16.15
N PHE A 55 5.59 5.99 -16.03
CA PHE A 55 5.58 6.69 -14.75
C PHE A 55 4.23 7.33 -14.50
N VAL A 56 3.82 7.34 -13.24
CA VAL A 56 2.57 7.96 -12.76
C VAL A 56 2.85 9.04 -11.74
N PHE A 57 1.97 10.02 -11.62
CA PHE A 57 2.14 11.09 -10.63
C PHE A 57 1.31 10.87 -9.37
N ASP A 58 1.95 11.05 -8.21
CA ASP A 58 1.25 11.03 -6.91
C ASP A 58 0.28 12.23 -6.78
N TYR A 59 0.61 13.37 -7.41
CA TYR A 59 -0.34 14.45 -7.66
C TYR A 59 -0.87 14.30 -9.11
N PRO A 60 -2.15 13.96 -9.31
CA PRO A 60 -2.70 13.73 -10.66
C PRO A 60 -2.80 15.03 -11.50
N VAL A 61 -1.73 15.38 -12.23
CA VAL A 61 -1.67 16.57 -13.11
C VAL A 61 -1.58 16.20 -14.60
N ALA A 62 -2.72 16.16 -15.29
CA ALA A 62 -2.74 15.96 -16.73
C ALA A 62 -2.32 17.25 -17.47
N GLY A 63 -1.61 17.11 -18.60
CA GLY A 63 -1.19 18.23 -19.45
C GLY A 63 0.19 18.83 -19.12
N LEU A 64 0.99 18.21 -18.25
CA LEU A 64 2.40 18.57 -18.07
C LEU A 64 3.19 18.18 -19.30
N ASN A 65 4.00 19.09 -19.84
CA ASN A 65 4.86 18.78 -20.97
C ASN A 65 6.10 18.03 -20.48
N PHE A 66 6.57 17.06 -21.25
CA PHE A 66 7.79 16.34 -20.94
C PHE A 66 8.58 15.90 -22.18
N ASP A 67 9.90 15.85 -22.00
CA ASP A 67 10.86 15.39 -23.00
C ASP A 67 11.72 14.26 -22.43
N CYS A 68 11.83 13.15 -23.16
CA CYS A 68 12.68 12.01 -22.80
C CYS A 68 14.08 12.21 -23.36
N SER A 69 15.14 11.96 -22.59
CA SER A 69 16.53 12.18 -23.04
C SER A 69 16.93 11.43 -24.32
N SER A 70 16.34 10.25 -24.56
CA SER A 70 16.62 9.44 -25.76
C SER A 70 15.78 9.80 -26.98
N ASP A 71 14.72 10.61 -26.82
CA ASP A 71 13.89 11.10 -27.93
C ASP A 71 14.10 12.60 -28.11
N THR A 72 14.89 12.96 -29.11
CA THR A 72 15.23 14.35 -29.43
C THR A 72 14.28 14.97 -30.46
N THR A 73 13.27 14.23 -30.93
CA THR A 73 12.38 14.65 -32.02
C THR A 73 10.99 14.97 -31.53
N ASN A 74 10.46 14.16 -30.61
CA ASN A 74 9.09 14.28 -30.14
C ASN A 74 9.02 14.99 -28.78
N HIS A 75 7.91 15.68 -28.55
CA HIS A 75 7.58 16.35 -27.30
C HIS A 75 6.23 15.83 -26.81
N PHE A 76 6.12 15.56 -25.52
CA PHE A 76 4.98 14.82 -24.97
C PHE A 76 4.23 15.61 -23.92
N ILE A 77 3.02 15.14 -23.61
CA ILE A 77 2.20 15.66 -22.51
C ILE A 77 1.67 14.50 -21.65
N THR A 78 1.60 14.70 -20.34
CA THR A 78 0.99 13.73 -19.42
C THR A 78 -0.52 13.63 -19.67
N GLN A 79 -1.08 12.45 -19.50
CA GLN A 79 -2.49 12.16 -19.78
C GLN A 79 -3.13 11.39 -18.64
N ASN A 80 -4.45 11.49 -18.51
CA ASN A 80 -5.21 10.60 -17.65
C ASN A 80 -5.14 9.17 -18.20
N SER A 81 -4.75 8.23 -17.36
CA SER A 81 -4.76 6.79 -17.61
C SER A 81 -5.58 6.15 -16.49
N SER A 82 -6.86 5.87 -16.76
CA SER A 82 -7.85 5.43 -15.77
C SER A 82 -7.90 6.36 -14.54
N ASN A 83 -7.46 5.87 -13.37
CA ASN A 83 -7.43 6.59 -12.09
C ASN A 83 -6.07 7.22 -11.78
N ALA A 84 -5.16 7.30 -12.74
CA ALA A 84 -3.84 7.90 -12.57
C ALA A 84 -3.56 8.90 -13.70
N VAL A 85 -2.52 9.72 -13.52
CA VAL A 85 -1.95 10.53 -14.58
C VAL A 85 -0.59 9.96 -14.92
N ALA A 86 -0.35 9.67 -16.19
CA ALA A 86 0.82 8.93 -16.63
C ALA A 86 1.57 9.59 -17.80
N GLY A 87 2.82 9.16 -17.97
CA GLY A 87 3.68 9.37 -19.13
C GLY A 87 4.65 8.20 -19.27
N ALA A 88 5.42 8.15 -20.37
CA ALA A 88 6.35 7.04 -20.59
C ALA A 88 7.62 7.50 -21.32
N CYS A 89 8.77 6.96 -20.89
CA CYS A 89 10.08 7.14 -21.51
C CYS A 89 10.88 5.83 -21.44
N LYS A 90 12.01 5.72 -22.15
CA LYS A 90 12.83 4.50 -22.08
C LYS A 90 13.43 4.33 -20.69
N LEU A 91 13.61 3.08 -20.28
CA LEU A 91 14.24 2.73 -19.02
C LEU A 91 15.64 3.35 -18.94
N GLY A 92 15.88 4.12 -17.89
CA GLY A 92 17.15 4.81 -17.67
C GLY A 92 17.30 6.16 -18.36
N ASP A 93 16.27 6.65 -19.05
CA ASP A 93 16.20 8.04 -19.52
C ASP A 93 16.11 9.03 -18.35
N THR A 94 16.42 10.29 -18.65
CA THR A 94 15.95 11.42 -17.86
C THR A 94 14.72 12.04 -18.52
N VAL A 95 13.82 12.61 -17.70
CA VAL A 95 12.59 13.26 -18.15
C VAL A 95 12.62 14.71 -17.74
N THR A 96 12.54 15.61 -18.72
CA THR A 96 12.51 17.06 -18.46
C THR A 96 11.08 17.57 -18.48
N PHE A 97 10.57 18.05 -17.35
CA PHE A 97 9.20 18.52 -17.22
C PHE A 97 9.08 20.04 -17.37
N SER A 98 7.97 20.49 -17.96
CA SER A 98 7.61 21.92 -18.04
C SER A 98 6.10 22.14 -18.19
N ILE A 99 5.67 23.38 -17.98
CA ILE A 99 4.33 23.86 -18.36
C ILE A 99 4.51 24.94 -19.41
N LYS A 100 4.02 24.66 -20.62
CA LYS A 100 4.09 25.56 -21.79
C LYS A 100 2.89 25.31 -22.69
N GLY A 101 2.21 26.37 -23.10
CA GLY A 101 1.14 26.30 -24.08
C GLY A 101 1.63 26.51 -25.51
N GLN A 102 0.77 26.25 -26.48
CA GLN A 102 1.04 26.64 -27.87
C GLN A 102 1.02 28.17 -28.03
N GLY A 103 1.89 28.70 -28.89
CA GLY A 103 1.91 30.14 -29.21
C GLY A 103 2.41 31.08 -28.10
N THR A 104 2.98 30.55 -27.01
CA THR A 104 3.67 31.32 -25.97
C THR A 104 5.17 31.02 -25.95
N ASP A 105 5.99 32.06 -25.78
CA ASP A 105 7.43 31.95 -25.50
C ASP A 105 7.70 31.73 -23.99
N LYS A 106 6.69 31.98 -23.15
CA LYS A 106 6.75 31.82 -21.69
C LYS A 106 6.46 30.39 -21.28
N GLN A 107 7.21 29.90 -20.30
CA GLN A 107 7.06 28.57 -19.72
C GLN A 107 7.42 28.55 -18.22
N ILE A 108 6.91 27.55 -17.51
CA ILE A 108 7.33 27.19 -16.16
C ILE A 108 8.22 25.96 -16.26
N LYS A 109 9.49 26.08 -15.87
CA LYS A 109 10.48 24.99 -15.94
C LYS A 109 10.44 24.17 -14.65
N LEU A 110 10.24 22.85 -14.75
CA LEU A 110 10.05 21.94 -13.62
C LEU A 110 11.24 20.97 -13.41
N GLY A 111 12.32 21.09 -14.21
CA GLY A 111 13.57 20.33 -14.01
C GLY A 111 13.61 18.98 -14.74
N THR A 112 14.72 18.28 -14.56
CA THR A 112 15.03 17.01 -15.26
C THR A 112 15.20 15.88 -14.25
N VAL A 113 14.21 14.98 -14.18
CA VAL A 113 14.19 13.83 -13.28
C VAL A 113 14.96 12.67 -13.91
N ASP A 114 15.93 12.10 -13.20
CA ASP A 114 16.60 10.86 -13.62
C ASP A 114 15.76 9.65 -13.21
N LEU A 115 15.18 8.93 -14.19
CA LEU A 115 14.31 7.79 -13.90
C LEU A 115 15.03 6.68 -13.14
N LYS A 116 16.37 6.56 -13.25
CA LYS A 116 17.14 5.58 -12.46
C LYS A 116 17.06 5.82 -10.96
N THR A 117 16.80 7.07 -10.55
CA THR A 117 16.64 7.43 -9.13
C THR A 117 15.23 7.11 -8.61
N ILE A 118 14.25 6.98 -9.52
CA ILE A 118 12.88 6.53 -9.21
C ILE A 118 12.84 5.00 -9.18
N THR A 119 13.27 4.37 -10.26
CA THR A 119 13.40 2.91 -10.40
C THR A 119 14.49 2.54 -11.40
N SER A 120 15.27 1.52 -11.03
CA SER A 120 16.29 0.93 -11.92
C SER A 120 15.76 -0.23 -12.77
N LEU A 121 14.52 -0.65 -12.50
CA LEU A 121 13.87 -1.79 -13.11
C LEU A 121 12.60 -1.36 -13.82
N LYS A 122 12.21 -2.11 -14.84
CA LYS A 122 10.88 -1.97 -15.43
C LYS A 122 9.86 -2.40 -14.38
N ILE A 123 9.05 -1.45 -13.92
CA ILE A 123 7.89 -1.72 -13.08
C ILE A 123 6.69 -1.03 -13.69
N SER A 124 5.51 -1.62 -13.51
CA SER A 124 4.25 -0.91 -13.73
C SER A 124 4.16 0.30 -12.80
N ASP A 125 3.65 1.41 -13.31
CA ASP A 125 3.29 2.62 -12.56
C ASP A 125 4.40 3.19 -11.65
N ALA A 126 5.59 3.49 -12.21
CA ALA A 126 6.68 4.09 -11.44
C ALA A 126 6.27 5.47 -10.88
N PRO A 127 6.18 5.67 -9.55
CA PRO A 127 5.62 6.90 -9.01
C PRO A 127 6.64 8.05 -9.02
N ILE A 128 6.24 9.17 -9.61
CA ILE A 128 6.95 10.46 -9.54
C ILE A 128 6.15 11.40 -8.65
N SER A 129 6.75 11.82 -7.55
CA SER A 129 6.16 12.82 -6.65
C SER A 129 6.58 14.24 -7.04
N LEU A 130 5.85 15.23 -6.55
CA LEU A 130 6.26 16.63 -6.68
C LEU A 130 7.57 16.94 -5.93
N VAL A 131 7.96 16.10 -4.97
CA VAL A 131 9.25 16.21 -4.28
C VAL A 131 10.40 15.70 -5.16
N ASP A 132 10.15 14.70 -6.02
CA ASP A 132 11.13 14.24 -7.00
C ASP A 132 11.38 15.33 -8.06
N ILE A 133 10.32 15.97 -8.54
CA ILE A 133 10.41 17.14 -9.43
C ILE A 133 11.16 18.28 -8.74
N ALA A 134 10.78 18.64 -7.51
CA ALA A 134 11.47 19.68 -6.75
C ALA A 134 12.95 19.36 -6.51
N THR A 135 13.28 18.09 -6.24
CA THR A 135 14.66 17.60 -6.10
C THR A 135 15.44 17.83 -7.38
N ALA A 136 14.84 17.52 -8.54
CA ALA A 136 15.44 17.75 -9.85
C ALA A 136 15.63 19.25 -10.16
N MET A 137 14.68 20.11 -9.75
CA MET A 137 14.79 21.56 -9.91
C MET A 137 15.92 22.14 -9.05
N VAL A 138 15.99 21.75 -7.78
CA VAL A 138 16.95 22.28 -6.80
C VAL A 138 18.34 21.68 -6.98
N GLY A 139 18.42 20.43 -7.48
CA GLY A 139 19.65 19.65 -7.60
C GLY A 139 20.06 18.98 -6.27
N LYS A 140 19.14 18.88 -5.31
CA LYS A 140 19.41 18.38 -3.96
C LYS A 140 18.16 17.70 -3.40
N ALA A 141 18.32 16.52 -2.79
CA ALA A 141 17.24 15.86 -2.06
C ALA A 141 16.94 16.60 -0.73
N PRO A 142 15.68 16.60 -0.26
CA PRO A 142 15.34 17.21 1.02
C PRO A 142 16.07 16.53 2.17
N ALA A 143 16.59 17.31 3.11
CA ALA A 143 17.25 16.77 4.31
C ALA A 143 16.23 16.31 5.37
N SER A 144 15.07 16.96 5.40
CA SER A 144 13.97 16.66 6.30
C SER A 144 12.64 17.10 5.69
N LEU A 145 11.53 16.52 6.17
CA LEU A 145 10.19 16.97 5.83
C LEU A 145 9.84 18.21 6.67
N ASP A 146 10.36 19.36 6.27
CA ASP A 146 10.24 20.65 6.97
C ASP A 146 9.93 21.77 5.97
N GLN A 147 9.03 22.69 6.33
CA GLN A 147 8.62 23.82 5.48
C GLN A 147 9.77 24.76 5.12
N ASN A 148 10.89 24.71 5.84
CA ASN A 148 12.05 25.53 5.60
C ASN A 148 13.11 24.89 4.71
N ASP A 149 13.05 23.56 4.52
CA ASP A 149 13.94 22.86 3.59
C ASP A 149 13.73 23.41 2.18
N GLU A 150 14.82 23.72 1.50
CA GLU A 150 14.81 24.36 0.18
C GLU A 150 14.02 23.55 -0.86
N THR A 151 14.13 22.23 -0.81
CA THR A 151 13.45 21.33 -1.75
C THR A 151 11.98 21.20 -1.41
N ILE A 152 11.64 21.12 -0.12
CA ILE A 152 10.25 21.10 0.34
C ILE A 152 9.54 22.41 0.01
N LYS A 153 10.21 23.57 0.14
CA LYS A 153 9.67 24.87 -0.29
C LYS A 153 9.30 24.88 -1.76
N VAL A 154 10.16 24.35 -2.63
CA VAL A 154 9.86 24.24 -4.07
C VAL A 154 8.68 23.29 -4.30
N ALA A 155 8.63 22.14 -3.63
CA ALA A 155 7.49 21.21 -3.73
C ALA A 155 6.17 21.86 -3.27
N MET A 156 6.19 22.64 -2.18
CA MET A 156 5.05 23.42 -1.71
C MET A 156 4.61 24.45 -2.75
N ALA A 157 5.54 25.14 -3.39
CA ALA A 157 5.21 26.09 -4.46
C ALA A 157 4.54 25.41 -5.66
N LEU A 158 5.00 24.21 -6.05
CA LEU A 158 4.34 23.39 -7.08
C LEU A 158 2.92 23.01 -6.66
N VAL A 159 2.73 22.56 -5.42
CA VAL A 159 1.40 22.28 -4.86
C VAL A 159 0.50 23.51 -4.93
N LYS A 160 0.99 24.70 -4.59
CA LYS A 160 0.19 25.93 -4.66
C LYS A 160 -0.28 26.24 -6.09
N ILE A 161 0.61 26.07 -7.08
CA ILE A 161 0.25 26.25 -8.49
C ILE A 161 -0.87 25.28 -8.89
N PHE A 162 -0.70 23.99 -8.58
CA PHE A 162 -1.67 22.96 -8.98
C PHE A 162 -3.00 23.06 -8.23
N GLN A 163 -2.97 23.34 -6.92
CA GLN A 163 -4.18 23.61 -6.13
C GLN A 163 -4.93 24.84 -6.66
N ALA A 164 -4.24 25.94 -6.95
CA ALA A 164 -4.87 27.15 -7.48
C ALA A 164 -5.44 26.93 -8.90
N ALA A 165 -4.72 26.20 -9.77
CA ALA A 165 -5.23 25.82 -11.08
C ALA A 165 -6.47 24.91 -10.96
N GLY A 166 -6.46 23.93 -10.06
CA GLY A 166 -7.60 23.05 -9.79
C GLY A 166 -8.83 23.79 -9.24
N VAL A 167 -8.65 24.84 -8.44
CA VAL A 167 -9.75 25.71 -8.00
C VAL A 167 -10.40 26.40 -9.20
N VAL A 168 -9.60 26.93 -10.12
CA VAL A 168 -10.09 27.70 -11.29
C VAL A 168 -10.74 26.77 -12.33
N ASN A 169 -10.07 25.68 -12.69
CA ASN A 169 -10.48 24.82 -13.82
C ASN A 169 -11.50 23.76 -13.41
N GLU A 170 -11.34 23.17 -12.22
CA GLU A 170 -12.08 21.96 -11.82
C GLU A 170 -12.99 22.19 -10.62
N LYS A 171 -12.96 23.41 -10.03
CA LYS A 171 -13.64 23.73 -8.77
C LYS A 171 -13.22 22.76 -7.66
N ASN A 172 -11.93 22.46 -7.57
CA ASN A 172 -11.37 21.65 -6.48
C ASN A 172 -11.35 22.48 -5.18
N ALA A 173 -11.52 21.80 -4.05
CA ALA A 173 -11.38 22.43 -2.74
C ALA A 173 -9.90 22.52 -2.36
N ILE A 174 -9.49 23.66 -1.81
CA ILE A 174 -8.12 23.89 -1.36
C ILE A 174 -7.75 22.90 -0.26
N GLY A 175 -6.63 22.21 -0.44
CA GLY A 175 -6.12 21.19 0.48
C GLY A 175 -6.58 19.77 0.16
N ASP A 176 -7.54 19.59 -0.75
CA ASP A 176 -7.93 18.27 -1.23
C ASP A 176 -7.03 17.81 -2.39
N LEU A 177 -6.64 16.54 -2.39
CA LEU A 177 -5.76 15.99 -3.43
C LEU A 177 -6.64 15.42 -4.55
N GLN A 178 -6.87 16.23 -5.58
CA GLN A 178 -7.78 15.92 -6.68
C GLN A 178 -7.08 16.10 -8.04
N PRO A 179 -7.53 15.36 -9.08
CA PRO A 179 -7.07 15.55 -10.45
C PRO A 179 -7.19 16.99 -10.93
N ILE A 180 -6.22 17.41 -11.73
CA ILE A 180 -6.27 18.66 -12.49
C ILE A 180 -5.89 18.42 -13.95
N THR A 181 -6.55 19.16 -14.84
CA THR A 181 -6.22 19.20 -16.27
C THR A 181 -5.66 20.57 -16.63
N LEU A 182 -4.45 20.59 -17.19
CA LEU A 182 -3.83 21.76 -17.79
C LEU A 182 -4.02 21.69 -19.31
N ASP A 183 -5.21 22.07 -19.77
CA ASP A 183 -5.50 22.13 -21.21
C ASP A 183 -4.66 23.20 -21.93
N GLU A 184 -4.62 23.13 -23.26
CA GLU A 184 -3.78 24.03 -24.05
C GLU A 184 -4.20 25.50 -23.96
N ASP A 185 -5.50 25.80 -23.90
CA ASP A 185 -5.98 27.18 -23.80
C ASP A 185 -5.53 27.81 -22.46
N TYR A 186 -5.65 27.03 -21.38
CA TYR A 186 -5.18 27.41 -20.06
C TYR A 186 -3.67 27.62 -20.04
N LYS A 187 -2.87 26.70 -20.61
CA LYS A 187 -1.42 26.84 -20.70
C LYS A 187 -0.99 28.01 -21.61
N SER A 188 -1.70 28.28 -22.71
CA SER A 188 -1.38 29.38 -23.63
C SER A 188 -1.58 30.76 -23.01
N ASN A 189 -2.36 30.88 -21.93
CA ASN A 189 -2.47 32.11 -21.14
C ASN A 189 -1.18 32.44 -20.36
N LEU A 190 -0.17 31.55 -20.32
CA LEU A 190 1.16 31.89 -19.85
C LEU A 190 1.78 33.07 -20.62
N LYS A 191 1.34 33.39 -21.84
CA LYS A 191 1.75 34.61 -22.56
C LYS A 191 1.52 35.92 -21.78
N ASN A 192 0.64 35.89 -20.77
CA ASN A 192 0.28 37.06 -19.96
C ASN A 192 1.23 37.32 -18.80
N ILE A 193 2.15 36.39 -18.48
CA ILE A 193 3.14 36.61 -17.42
C ILE A 193 4.34 37.39 -17.96
N SER A 194 5.03 38.13 -17.09
CA SER A 194 6.13 39.01 -17.49
C SER A 194 7.37 38.26 -17.97
N GLN A 195 7.62 37.05 -17.46
CA GLN A 195 8.78 36.23 -17.79
C GLN A 195 8.55 34.75 -17.50
N SER A 196 9.33 33.87 -18.16
CA SER A 196 9.37 32.45 -17.82
C SER A 196 9.86 32.25 -16.39
N ILE A 197 9.42 31.15 -15.78
CA ILE A 197 9.75 30.81 -14.39
C ILE A 197 10.74 29.66 -14.36
N ASP A 198 11.76 29.79 -13.52
CA ASP A 198 12.71 28.74 -13.21
C ASP A 198 12.92 28.59 -11.69
N VAL A 199 13.79 27.66 -11.29
CA VAL A 199 14.04 27.31 -9.89
C VAL A 199 14.41 28.54 -9.03
N THR A 200 15.06 29.55 -9.59
CA THR A 200 15.45 30.76 -8.85
C THR A 200 14.22 31.47 -8.31
N ASN A 201 13.18 31.60 -9.14
CA ASN A 201 11.92 32.23 -8.77
C ASN A 201 11.14 31.43 -7.72
N PHE A 202 11.26 30.10 -7.75
CA PHE A 202 10.65 29.23 -6.75
C PHE A 202 11.37 29.36 -5.39
N LYS A 203 12.70 29.43 -5.39
CA LYS A 203 13.52 29.57 -4.18
C LYS A 203 13.33 30.92 -3.49
N ASP A 204 13.25 32.01 -4.25
CA ASP A 204 13.08 33.37 -3.71
C ASP A 204 11.62 33.79 -3.49
N GLY A 205 10.65 32.99 -3.95
CA GLY A 205 9.22 33.24 -3.81
C GLY A 205 8.63 34.20 -4.84
N SER A 206 9.43 34.78 -5.75
CA SER A 206 8.97 35.71 -6.78
C SER A 206 7.99 35.09 -7.77
N TYR A 207 7.98 33.76 -7.89
CA TYR A 207 7.04 33.02 -8.76
C TYR A 207 5.59 33.42 -8.52
N ALA A 208 5.17 33.67 -7.27
CA ALA A 208 3.79 33.98 -6.94
C ALA A 208 3.31 35.30 -7.59
N ALA A 209 4.17 36.32 -7.60
CA ALA A 209 3.86 37.60 -8.23
C ALA A 209 3.89 37.49 -9.76
N ILE A 210 4.84 36.74 -10.31
CA ILE A 210 4.98 36.54 -11.76
C ILE A 210 3.79 35.75 -12.32
N LEU A 211 3.32 34.73 -11.61
CA LEU A 211 2.22 33.87 -12.05
C LEU A 211 0.85 34.51 -11.92
N LYS A 212 0.68 35.56 -11.12
CA LYS A 212 -0.63 36.15 -10.83
C LYS A 212 -1.51 36.47 -12.05
N PRO A 213 -0.98 36.95 -13.20
CA PRO A 213 -1.79 37.13 -14.42
C PRO A 213 -2.32 35.83 -15.06
N TRP A 214 -1.73 34.68 -14.72
CA TRP A 214 -2.13 33.36 -15.19
C TRP A 214 -2.90 32.57 -14.13
N VAL A 215 -2.36 32.47 -12.91
CA VAL A 215 -2.99 31.82 -11.76
C VAL A 215 -2.62 32.54 -10.46
N ASP A 216 -3.61 32.84 -9.62
CA ASP A 216 -3.36 33.45 -8.31
C ASP A 216 -3.16 32.36 -7.25
N VAL A 217 -1.90 32.15 -6.87
CA VAL A 217 -1.50 31.15 -5.87
C VAL A 217 -1.71 31.62 -4.43
N SER A 218 -2.08 32.88 -4.19
CA SER A 218 -2.22 33.44 -2.84
C SER A 218 -3.39 32.85 -2.04
N GLY A 219 -4.35 32.23 -2.73
CA GLY A 219 -5.45 31.50 -2.08
C GLY A 219 -5.01 30.25 -1.32
N VAL A 220 -3.81 29.72 -1.61
CA VAL A 220 -3.27 28.51 -0.98
C VAL A 220 -2.19 28.89 0.03
N SER A 221 -2.46 28.69 1.32
CA SER A 221 -1.52 28.99 2.40
C SER A 221 -0.30 28.06 2.38
N ASP A 222 0.82 28.50 2.98
CA ASP A 222 2.00 27.63 3.14
C ASP A 222 1.69 26.38 3.95
N GLN A 223 0.92 26.52 5.04
CA GLN A 223 0.54 25.38 5.86
C GLN A 223 -0.26 24.36 5.06
N THR A 224 -1.27 24.81 4.30
CA THR A 224 -2.07 23.92 3.46
C THR A 224 -1.22 23.24 2.38
N ALA A 225 -0.31 23.98 1.74
CA ALA A 225 0.59 23.39 0.74
C ALA A 225 1.49 22.31 1.37
N PHE A 226 2.01 22.55 2.58
CA PHE A 226 2.80 21.59 3.31
C PHE A 226 1.99 20.35 3.73
N ASP A 227 0.76 20.53 4.17
CA ASP A 227 -0.13 19.42 4.55
C ASP A 227 -0.43 18.52 3.33
N VAL A 228 -0.61 19.11 2.15
CA VAL A 228 -0.77 18.35 0.90
C VAL A 228 0.53 17.62 0.52
N VAL A 229 1.70 18.23 0.69
CA VAL A 229 3.00 17.55 0.51
C VAL A 229 3.10 16.33 1.43
N ASN A 230 2.78 16.49 2.71
CA ASN A 230 2.77 15.38 3.68
C ASN A 230 1.79 14.27 3.27
N LYS A 231 0.56 14.64 2.87
CA LYS A 231 -0.47 13.69 2.42
C LYS A 231 0.01 12.87 1.23
N MET A 232 0.57 13.49 0.21
CA MET A 232 1.11 12.78 -0.96
C MET A 232 2.23 11.81 -0.59
N LEU A 233 3.20 12.26 0.20
CA LEU A 233 4.33 11.42 0.59
C LEU A 233 3.92 10.23 1.47
N ASN A 234 2.94 10.41 2.35
CA ASN A 234 2.36 9.31 3.12
C ASN A 234 1.61 8.33 2.20
N MET A 235 0.82 8.83 1.25
CA MET A 235 0.14 7.98 0.27
C MET A 235 1.11 7.17 -0.59
N GLN A 236 2.23 7.75 -0.99
CA GLN A 236 3.28 7.04 -1.73
C GLN A 236 3.90 5.90 -0.91
N ASN A 237 3.91 5.99 0.42
CA ASN A 237 4.36 4.91 1.30
C ASN A 237 3.24 3.93 1.68
N ALA A 238 1.99 4.35 1.59
CA ALA A 238 0.84 3.55 1.95
C ALA A 238 0.61 2.37 0.98
N GLY A 239 0.03 1.29 1.51
CA GLY A 239 -0.11 0.01 0.81
C GLY A 239 0.07 -1.19 1.73
N SER A 240 0.07 -2.38 1.14
CA SER A 240 0.22 -3.65 1.87
C SER A 240 1.67 -4.11 1.83
N PHE A 241 2.26 -4.40 2.99
CA PHE A 241 3.61 -4.94 3.10
C PHE A 241 3.54 -6.40 3.53
N GLN A 242 4.26 -7.25 2.83
CA GLN A 242 4.32 -8.67 3.10
C GLN A 242 5.75 -9.16 3.16
N SER A 243 6.00 -10.08 4.08
CA SER A 243 7.15 -10.98 4.02
C SER A 243 6.71 -12.40 4.33
N ASP A 244 7.42 -13.37 3.78
CA ASP A 244 7.22 -14.79 4.01
C ASP A 244 8.57 -15.47 4.27
N PHE A 245 8.57 -16.66 4.83
CA PHE A 245 9.78 -17.43 5.17
C PHE A 245 10.34 -18.24 3.99
N LEU A 246 9.64 -18.25 2.85
CA LEU A 246 10.10 -18.81 1.58
C LEU A 246 10.16 -17.72 0.51
N PRO A 247 10.92 -17.96 -0.58
CA PRO A 247 10.78 -17.16 -1.78
C PRO A 247 9.30 -17.08 -2.19
N TRP A 248 8.75 -15.87 -2.21
CA TRP A 248 7.46 -15.61 -2.83
C TRP A 248 7.70 -15.08 -4.25
N PRO A 249 6.73 -15.26 -5.15
CA PRO A 249 6.83 -14.62 -6.45
C PRO A 249 6.78 -13.10 -6.28
N LEU A 250 7.89 -12.43 -6.58
CA LEU A 250 7.85 -11.01 -6.92
C LEU A 250 7.15 -10.85 -8.29
N PRO A 251 6.59 -9.66 -8.61
CA PRO A 251 6.07 -9.40 -9.94
C PRO A 251 7.09 -9.81 -11.00
N ALA A 252 6.67 -10.45 -12.10
CA ALA A 252 7.60 -10.91 -13.15
C ALA A 252 8.47 -9.76 -13.70
N GLU A 253 7.95 -8.54 -13.62
CA GLU A 253 8.60 -7.28 -14.01
C GLU A 253 9.72 -6.86 -13.04
N SER A 254 9.71 -7.34 -11.79
CA SER A 254 10.71 -6.98 -10.78
C SER A 254 12.15 -7.35 -11.15
N GLY A 255 12.38 -8.20 -12.14
CA GLY A 255 13.74 -8.59 -12.57
C GLY A 255 14.58 -9.29 -11.50
N VAL A 256 14.00 -9.59 -10.33
CA VAL A 256 14.64 -10.30 -9.23
C VAL A 256 14.30 -11.78 -9.35
N ASP A 257 15.34 -12.60 -9.44
CA ASP A 257 15.24 -14.04 -9.45
C ASP A 257 14.91 -14.55 -8.04
N GLN A 258 13.77 -15.25 -7.95
CA GLN A 258 13.21 -15.78 -6.72
C GLN A 258 14.19 -16.71 -5.98
N GLN A 259 15.13 -17.36 -6.67
CA GLN A 259 16.07 -18.26 -6.02
C GLN A 259 17.00 -17.56 -5.01
N TYR A 260 17.12 -16.24 -5.08
CA TYR A 260 17.95 -15.44 -4.17
C TYR A 260 17.17 -14.81 -3.02
N ILE A 261 15.83 -14.83 -3.06
CA ILE A 261 14.99 -14.33 -1.98
C ILE A 261 15.09 -15.33 -0.83
N GLU A 262 15.52 -14.86 0.33
CA GLU A 262 15.66 -15.73 1.50
C GLU A 262 14.51 -15.54 2.50
N GLY A 263 13.72 -14.48 2.31
CA GLY A 263 12.51 -14.20 3.09
C GLY A 263 12.81 -13.77 4.52
N PHE A 264 11.91 -14.09 5.44
CA PHE A 264 12.00 -13.70 6.85
C PHE A 264 12.51 -14.86 7.70
N HIS A 265 13.80 -14.81 8.03
CA HIS A 265 14.44 -15.84 8.85
C HIS A 265 15.64 -15.29 9.63
N GLY A 266 16.09 -16.05 10.62
CA GLY A 266 17.22 -15.68 11.48
C GLY A 266 17.64 -16.84 12.38
N LYS A 267 18.76 -16.68 13.07
CA LYS A 267 19.35 -17.73 13.90
C LYS A 267 19.99 -17.19 15.17
N SER A 268 20.09 -18.04 16.18
CA SER A 268 20.89 -17.79 17.39
C SER A 268 22.28 -18.40 17.25
N LEU A 269 23.20 -17.97 18.13
CA LEU A 269 24.52 -18.60 18.25
C LEU A 269 24.48 -20.04 18.77
N LEU A 270 23.37 -20.47 19.41
CA LEU A 270 23.21 -21.84 19.90
C LEU A 270 22.57 -22.78 18.86
N GLY A 271 22.32 -22.28 17.63
CA GLY A 271 21.80 -23.07 16.52
C GLY A 271 20.28 -23.24 16.49
N ASN A 272 19.54 -22.49 17.30
CA ASN A 272 18.10 -22.33 17.09
C ASN A 272 17.85 -21.35 15.94
N GLU A 273 16.75 -21.55 15.23
CA GLU A 273 16.34 -20.71 14.11
C GLU A 273 14.92 -20.17 14.32
N ILE A 274 14.66 -19.02 13.70
CA ILE A 274 13.34 -18.43 13.56
C ILE A 274 13.05 -18.31 12.07
N ILE A 275 11.84 -18.71 11.71
CA ILE A 275 11.20 -18.33 10.46
C ILE A 275 9.93 -17.57 10.79
N ALA A 276 9.58 -16.59 9.97
CA ALA A 276 8.38 -15.79 10.20
C ALA A 276 7.69 -15.40 8.90
N ASN A 277 6.47 -14.91 9.02
CA ASN A 277 5.79 -14.14 7.99
C ASN A 277 5.23 -12.86 8.61
N MET A 278 4.91 -11.88 7.77
CA MET A 278 4.23 -10.68 8.23
C MET A 278 3.29 -10.12 7.17
N TYR A 279 2.22 -9.50 7.64
CA TYR A 279 1.26 -8.74 6.86
C TYR A 279 1.01 -7.42 7.58
N LEU A 280 1.49 -6.34 6.97
CA LEU A 280 1.28 -4.98 7.46
C LEU A 280 0.48 -4.17 6.44
N LEU A 281 -0.25 -3.19 6.95
CA LEU A 281 -0.95 -2.19 6.17
C LEU A 281 -0.50 -0.82 6.64
N SER A 282 -0.05 0.00 5.70
CA SER A 282 0.19 1.43 5.92
C SER A 282 -1.00 2.22 5.39
N ASP A 283 -1.58 3.05 6.25
CA ASP A 283 -2.75 3.88 5.96
C ASP A 283 -2.38 5.25 5.36
N ARG A 284 -3.38 6.02 4.91
CA ARG A 284 -3.20 7.31 4.21
C ARG A 284 -2.55 8.37 5.08
N THR A 285 -2.72 8.25 6.39
CA THR A 285 -2.15 9.18 7.38
C THR A 285 -0.77 8.76 7.89
N GLY A 286 -0.19 7.69 7.34
CA GLY A 286 1.19 7.26 7.60
C GLY A 286 1.35 6.33 8.80
N HIS A 287 0.26 5.73 9.30
CA HIS A 287 0.32 4.71 10.34
C HIS A 287 0.43 3.33 9.72
N THR A 288 1.29 2.49 10.28
CA THR A 288 1.48 1.11 9.84
C THR A 288 1.19 0.16 10.98
N PHE A 289 0.32 -0.81 10.74
CA PHE A 289 -0.12 -1.82 11.70
C PHE A 289 -0.32 -3.17 11.00
N GLY A 290 -0.37 -4.24 11.76
CA GLY A 290 -0.56 -5.58 11.20
C GLY A 290 -0.20 -6.68 12.17
N TYR A 291 0.07 -7.87 11.62
CA TYR A 291 0.57 -8.98 12.43
C TYR A 291 1.46 -9.89 11.59
N GLY A 292 2.21 -10.73 12.29
CA GLY A 292 2.98 -11.82 11.71
C GLY A 292 2.84 -13.08 12.52
N LEU A 293 3.37 -14.18 11.98
CA LEU A 293 3.52 -15.44 12.68
C LEU A 293 5.00 -15.80 12.70
N GLN A 294 5.46 -16.39 13.79
CA GLN A 294 6.80 -16.95 13.90
C GLN A 294 6.77 -18.42 14.33
N TRP A 295 7.78 -19.16 13.88
CA TRP A 295 8.12 -20.48 14.38
C TRP A 295 9.57 -20.42 14.85
N LYS A 296 9.79 -20.71 16.13
CA LYS A 296 11.09 -20.69 16.77
C LYS A 296 11.43 -22.08 17.27
N GLY A 297 12.62 -22.57 16.96
CA GLY A 297 13.11 -23.83 17.52
C GLY A 297 14.35 -24.33 16.81
N LYS A 298 14.69 -25.59 17.05
CA LYS A 298 15.78 -26.27 16.37
C LYS A 298 15.27 -27.00 15.12
N PRO A 299 15.74 -26.64 13.92
CA PRO A 299 15.42 -27.37 12.70
C PRO A 299 15.93 -28.81 12.71
N ASP A 300 15.32 -29.69 11.92
CA ASP A 300 15.90 -30.99 11.61
C ASP A 300 16.94 -30.89 10.50
N ASP A 301 18.10 -31.50 10.73
CA ASP A 301 19.13 -31.67 9.71
C ASP A 301 18.88 -32.90 8.81
N LYS A 302 17.93 -33.77 9.18
CA LYS A 302 17.64 -35.03 8.50
C LYS A 302 16.15 -35.36 8.50
N THR A 303 15.68 -36.04 7.45
CA THR A 303 14.34 -36.63 7.39
C THR A 303 14.21 -37.82 8.35
N SER A 304 12.97 -38.27 8.59
CA SER A 304 12.65 -39.50 9.34
C SER A 304 13.37 -40.74 8.79
N ALA A 305 13.73 -40.74 7.50
CA ALA A 305 14.48 -41.81 6.82
C ALA A 305 16.01 -41.61 6.84
N GLY A 306 16.51 -40.57 7.51
CA GLY A 306 17.94 -40.30 7.67
C GLY A 306 18.62 -39.51 6.55
N THR A 307 17.87 -39.03 5.54
CA THR A 307 18.39 -38.20 4.44
C THR A 307 18.69 -36.79 4.93
N ILE A 308 19.88 -36.26 4.63
CA ILE A 308 20.27 -34.88 4.98
C ILE A 308 19.36 -33.87 4.25
N ILE A 309 18.84 -32.90 4.99
CA ILE A 309 18.02 -31.80 4.46
C ILE A 309 18.96 -30.62 4.12
N SER A 310 18.73 -29.96 2.98
CA SER A 310 19.55 -28.80 2.58
C SER A 310 19.35 -27.62 3.54
N ASP A 311 20.39 -26.79 3.69
CA ASP A 311 20.33 -25.61 4.57
C ASP A 311 19.18 -24.65 4.25
N SER A 312 18.80 -24.51 2.98
CA SER A 312 17.67 -23.68 2.55
C SER A 312 16.31 -24.22 2.99
N LEU A 313 16.19 -25.53 3.20
CA LEU A 313 14.93 -26.22 3.52
C LEU A 313 14.84 -26.68 4.97
N LYS A 314 15.96 -26.87 5.67
CA LYS A 314 15.95 -27.38 7.06
C LYS A 314 15.08 -26.53 7.97
N ARG A 315 15.15 -25.20 7.85
CA ARG A 315 14.33 -24.24 8.63
C ARG A 315 12.82 -24.45 8.46
N MET A 316 12.37 -24.99 7.33
CA MET A 316 10.95 -25.27 7.06
C MET A 316 10.39 -26.43 7.89
N THR A 317 11.26 -27.23 8.49
CA THR A 317 10.85 -28.30 9.41
C THR A 317 10.26 -27.74 10.71
N LEU A 318 10.45 -26.45 11.01
CA LEU A 318 9.83 -25.80 12.16
C LEU A 318 8.29 -25.74 12.04
N ILE A 319 7.75 -25.60 10.83
CA ILE A 319 6.29 -25.52 10.59
C ILE A 319 5.59 -26.82 10.97
N SER A 320 6.28 -27.96 10.80
CA SER A 320 5.75 -29.29 11.12
C SER A 320 6.06 -29.76 12.54
N LYS A 321 6.52 -28.85 13.41
CA LYS A 321 6.96 -29.18 14.77
C LYS A 321 6.50 -28.20 15.84
N VAL A 322 6.48 -26.92 15.49
CA VAL A 322 6.25 -25.83 16.43
C VAL A 322 4.91 -25.19 16.11
N ALA A 323 4.13 -24.89 17.14
CA ALA A 323 2.89 -24.14 16.95
C ALA A 323 3.23 -22.72 16.47
N PRO A 324 2.47 -22.16 15.50
CA PRO A 324 2.67 -20.77 15.10
C PRO A 324 2.43 -19.84 16.28
N GLN A 325 3.34 -18.90 16.51
CA GLN A 325 3.15 -17.85 17.49
C GLN A 325 2.84 -16.53 16.80
N LYS A 326 1.73 -15.90 17.16
CA LYS A 326 1.36 -14.60 16.61
C LYS A 326 2.18 -13.47 17.22
N MET A 327 2.61 -12.56 16.36
CA MET A 327 3.27 -11.30 16.69
C MET A 327 2.37 -10.15 16.23
N ASN A 328 2.06 -9.21 17.11
CA ASN A 328 1.20 -8.06 16.82
C ASN A 328 2.04 -6.80 16.58
N ALA A 329 1.77 -6.10 15.49
CA ALA A 329 2.28 -4.76 15.26
C ALA A 329 1.14 -3.75 15.48
N GLU A 330 1.16 -3.12 16.66
CA GLU A 330 0.31 -1.97 16.93
C GLU A 330 0.71 -0.79 16.02
N SER A 331 -0.23 0.15 15.84
CA SER A 331 -0.08 1.30 14.95
C SER A 331 1.16 2.14 15.27
N GLN A 332 2.06 2.26 14.29
CA GLN A 332 3.35 2.96 14.39
C GLN A 332 3.55 3.87 13.16
N THR A 333 4.16 5.05 13.34
CA THR A 333 4.36 6.05 12.27
C THR A 333 5.77 6.08 11.70
N ASN A 334 6.68 5.25 12.23
CA ASN A 334 8.10 5.21 11.89
C ASN A 334 8.46 4.05 10.93
N TRP A 335 7.49 3.43 10.27
CA TRP A 335 7.73 2.28 9.38
C TRP A 335 8.65 2.62 8.22
N ILE A 336 8.29 3.56 7.36
CA ILE A 336 9.12 4.00 6.23
C ILE A 336 9.13 5.52 6.19
N SER A 337 10.32 6.09 6.21
CA SER A 337 10.54 7.52 6.03
C SER A 337 9.97 7.96 4.67
N PRO A 338 9.09 8.97 4.62
CA PRO A 338 8.53 9.44 3.35
C PRO A 338 9.60 10.04 2.42
N ILE A 339 10.69 10.55 2.98
CA ILE A 339 11.80 11.17 2.25
C ILE A 339 12.89 10.15 1.88
N THR A 340 13.48 9.50 2.88
CA THR A 340 14.68 8.66 2.64
C THR A 340 14.33 7.25 2.17
N LYS A 341 13.05 6.86 2.29
CA LYS A 341 12.54 5.50 2.11
C LYS A 341 13.20 4.45 3.00
N LYS A 342 14.01 4.88 3.99
CA LYS A 342 14.58 4.00 5.02
C LYS A 342 13.57 3.77 6.13
N LEU A 343 13.71 2.65 6.83
CA LEU A 343 13.10 2.48 8.15
C LEU A 343 13.49 3.64 9.06
N GLY A 344 12.55 4.08 9.90
CA GLY A 344 12.78 5.19 10.82
C GLY A 344 13.97 4.94 11.76
N SER A 345 14.46 6.00 12.40
CA SER A 345 15.55 5.89 13.38
C SER A 345 15.19 5.05 14.61
N THR A 346 13.91 4.85 14.86
CA THR A 346 13.38 3.92 15.87
C THR A 346 12.98 2.61 15.16
N PRO A 347 13.36 1.44 15.69
CA PRO A 347 12.96 0.15 15.11
C PRO A 347 11.43 -0.01 15.04
N TYR A 348 10.96 -0.75 14.04
CA TYR A 348 9.56 -1.16 13.97
C TYR A 348 9.35 -2.40 14.82
N VAL A 349 8.33 -2.38 15.69
CA VAL A 349 8.18 -3.35 16.77
C VAL A 349 7.01 -4.29 16.53
N PHE A 350 7.27 -5.58 16.67
CA PHE A 350 6.26 -6.63 16.83
C PHE A 350 6.28 -7.14 18.27
N SER A 351 5.15 -7.03 18.94
CA SER A 351 4.95 -7.55 20.30
C SER A 351 4.42 -8.98 20.24
N MET A 352 4.98 -9.88 21.06
CA MET A 352 4.49 -11.25 21.17
C MET A 352 3.12 -11.29 21.88
N ALA A 353 2.23 -12.18 21.43
CA ALA A 353 0.87 -12.30 21.97
C ALA A 353 0.81 -12.62 23.47
N ASP A 354 1.86 -13.23 24.03
CA ASP A 354 2.00 -13.60 25.44
C ASP A 354 2.67 -12.51 26.32
N GLN A 355 2.95 -11.32 25.77
CA GLN A 355 3.31 -10.10 26.52
C GLN A 355 4.46 -10.26 27.55
N THR A 356 5.50 -11.05 27.24
CA THR A 356 6.74 -11.09 28.05
C THR A 356 7.96 -10.61 27.27
N SER A 357 8.27 -9.31 27.42
CA SER A 357 9.59 -8.64 27.33
C SER A 357 10.53 -8.87 26.13
N THR A 358 10.09 -9.53 25.05
CA THR A 358 10.99 -10.00 23.97
C THR A 358 10.48 -9.66 22.57
N PRO A 359 10.24 -8.37 22.26
CA PRO A 359 9.71 -7.97 20.97
C PRO A 359 10.66 -8.32 19.83
N LEU A 360 10.10 -8.68 18.68
CA LEU A 360 10.84 -8.69 17.44
C LEU A 360 10.92 -7.25 16.92
N THR A 361 12.12 -6.82 16.54
CA THR A 361 12.36 -5.46 16.05
C THR A 361 12.98 -5.50 14.67
N ILE A 362 12.34 -4.84 13.70
CA ILE A 362 12.93 -4.58 12.39
C ILE A 362 13.69 -3.27 12.51
N ASN A 363 15.01 -3.34 12.45
CA ASN A 363 15.90 -2.24 12.82
C ASN A 363 16.64 -1.62 11.62
N GLN A 364 16.55 -2.24 10.44
CA GLN A 364 17.21 -1.76 9.23
C GLN A 364 16.45 -2.16 7.98
N GLY A 365 16.50 -1.30 6.96
CA GLY A 365 16.03 -1.56 5.62
C GLY A 365 15.68 -0.27 4.87
N ARG A 366 15.67 -0.35 3.54
CA ARG A 366 15.26 0.73 2.64
C ARG A 366 14.31 0.18 1.58
N LEU A 367 13.19 0.88 1.36
CA LEU A 367 12.28 0.58 0.27
C LEU A 367 12.91 1.07 -1.04
N ILE A 368 13.28 0.11 -1.89
CA ILE A 368 13.93 0.27 -3.18
C ILE A 368 12.88 0.19 -4.28
N ASN A 369 13.00 1.08 -5.28
CA ASN A 369 12.07 1.22 -6.41
C ASN A 369 10.59 1.35 -6.00
N GLY A 370 10.32 1.77 -4.75
CA GLY A 370 8.98 1.87 -4.21
C GLY A 370 8.28 0.55 -3.88
N TYR A 371 8.90 -0.62 -4.08
CA TYR A 371 8.21 -1.91 -3.93
C TYR A 371 8.93 -3.01 -3.13
N ILE A 372 10.24 -2.91 -2.86
CA ILE A 372 10.96 -3.98 -2.17
C ILE A 372 11.97 -3.48 -1.12
N ILE A 373 12.04 -4.15 0.03
CA ILE A 373 13.16 -4.08 0.97
C ILE A 373 13.91 -5.41 0.84
N THR A 374 15.22 -5.36 0.61
CA THR A 374 16.02 -6.55 0.29
C THR A 374 16.84 -6.99 1.49
N GLY A 375 16.79 -8.25 1.89
CA GLY A 375 17.52 -8.79 3.04
C GLY A 375 18.98 -9.12 2.76
N THR A 376 19.34 -9.33 1.49
CA THR A 376 20.68 -9.81 1.08
C THR A 376 21.28 -8.99 -0.06
N GLU A 377 22.60 -9.09 -0.22
CA GLU A 377 23.35 -8.43 -1.30
C GLU A 377 22.92 -8.92 -2.68
N ALA A 378 22.64 -10.22 -2.84
CA ALA A 378 22.25 -10.79 -4.12
C ALA A 378 20.91 -10.19 -4.61
N VAL A 379 19.92 -10.12 -3.72
CA VAL A 379 18.62 -9.52 -4.03
C VAL A 379 18.78 -8.01 -4.25
N TYR A 380 19.58 -7.32 -3.44
CA TYR A 380 19.84 -5.88 -3.62
C TYR A 380 20.43 -5.56 -4.99
N LYS A 381 21.44 -6.31 -5.45
CA LYS A 381 22.07 -6.08 -6.76
C LYS A 381 21.09 -6.28 -7.91
N GLN A 382 20.20 -7.26 -7.81
CA GLN A 382 19.15 -7.49 -8.80
C GLN A 382 18.09 -6.39 -8.76
N ALA A 383 17.64 -6.01 -7.56
CA ALA A 383 16.64 -4.97 -7.37
C ALA A 383 17.15 -3.57 -7.79
N THR A 384 18.47 -3.33 -7.82
CA THR A 384 19.04 -2.00 -8.12
C THR A 384 19.79 -1.95 -9.45
N GLY A 385 20.07 -3.09 -10.08
CA GLY A 385 21.04 -3.20 -11.17
C GLY A 385 22.49 -2.85 -10.77
N SER A 386 22.77 -2.66 -9.47
CA SER A 386 24.10 -2.32 -8.96
C SER A 386 25.05 -3.52 -9.02
N LYS A 387 26.34 -3.24 -9.26
CA LYS A 387 27.42 -4.22 -9.14
C LYS A 387 27.88 -4.44 -7.70
N GLU A 388 27.66 -3.43 -6.85
CA GLU A 388 28.05 -3.40 -5.45
C GLU A 388 26.83 -3.49 -4.54
N GLY A 389 27.01 -4.11 -3.37
CA GLY A 389 26.00 -4.13 -2.31
C GLY A 389 25.93 -2.82 -1.52
N ASP A 390 24.82 -2.59 -0.82
CA ASP A 390 24.69 -1.54 0.21
C ASP A 390 24.17 -2.14 1.52
N PRO A 391 25.04 -2.64 2.40
CA PRO A 391 24.64 -3.28 3.65
C PRO A 391 23.75 -2.44 4.55
N ALA A 392 23.83 -1.10 4.47
CA ALA A 392 23.00 -0.21 5.28
C ALA A 392 21.55 -0.13 4.78
N SER A 393 21.27 -0.58 3.56
CA SER A 393 19.93 -0.65 2.97
C SER A 393 19.23 -1.99 3.20
N TYR A 394 19.94 -3.01 3.72
CA TYR A 394 19.39 -4.36 3.84
C TYR A 394 18.35 -4.48 4.95
N GLY A 395 17.32 -5.28 4.72
CA GLY A 395 16.33 -5.66 5.72
C GLY A 395 16.96 -6.51 6.82
N LYS A 396 16.98 -6.00 8.06
CA LYS A 396 17.50 -6.70 9.24
C LYS A 396 16.52 -6.60 10.40
N TRP A 397 16.56 -7.63 11.23
CA TRP A 397 15.75 -7.71 12.44
C TRP A 397 16.49 -8.42 13.56
N THR A 398 16.07 -8.13 14.79
CA THR A 398 16.61 -8.71 16.02
C THR A 398 15.50 -9.09 17.00
N GLN A 399 15.71 -10.15 17.77
CA GLN A 399 14.84 -10.54 18.87
C GLN A 399 15.63 -11.23 19.98
N ASP A 400 15.42 -10.80 21.22
CA ASP A 400 16.08 -11.40 22.38
C ASP A 400 15.19 -12.44 23.03
N PHE A 401 15.69 -13.63 23.30
CA PHE A 401 15.04 -14.66 24.09
C PHE A 401 16.04 -15.24 25.08
N SER A 402 16.24 -14.57 26.22
CA SER A 402 17.28 -14.92 27.19
C SER A 402 17.38 -16.43 27.45
N PRO A 403 18.57 -17.05 27.30
CA PRO A 403 19.88 -16.44 27.06
C PRO A 403 20.26 -16.22 25.58
N GLU A 404 19.37 -16.49 24.64
CA GLU A 404 19.63 -16.38 23.20
C GLU A 404 19.32 -14.98 22.65
N GLN A 405 20.11 -14.56 21.66
CA GLN A 405 19.80 -13.44 20.79
C GLN A 405 19.68 -13.97 19.36
N PHE A 406 18.60 -13.59 18.69
CA PHE A 406 18.36 -13.92 17.29
C PHE A 406 18.63 -12.69 16.44
N GLU A 407 19.38 -12.90 15.37
CA GLU A 407 19.59 -11.92 14.31
C GLU A 407 19.22 -12.56 12.98
N GLY A 408 18.62 -11.76 12.10
CA GLY A 408 18.16 -12.28 10.83
C GLY A 408 18.06 -11.25 9.73
N THR A 409 17.70 -11.75 8.55
CA THR A 409 17.40 -10.97 7.36
C THR A 409 15.92 -11.05 7.06
N ILE A 410 15.44 -10.01 6.37
CA ILE A 410 14.07 -9.95 5.91
C ILE A 410 14.03 -9.30 4.53
N ASP A 411 13.45 -10.02 3.57
CA ASP A 411 12.96 -9.44 2.32
C ASP A 411 11.52 -8.94 2.58
N ILE A 412 11.09 -7.81 2.01
CA ILE A 412 9.71 -7.30 2.17
C ILE A 412 9.24 -6.78 0.84
N SER A 413 8.06 -7.21 0.38
CA SER A 413 7.39 -6.59 -0.76
C SER A 413 6.29 -5.65 -0.33
N LYS A 414 6.27 -4.44 -0.89
CA LYS A 414 5.10 -3.56 -0.90
C LYS A 414 4.28 -3.88 -2.14
N THR A 415 2.98 -4.08 -1.93
CA THR A 415 2.00 -4.41 -2.97
C THR A 415 0.76 -3.57 -2.76
N ASN A 416 -0.07 -3.49 -3.80
CA ASN A 416 -1.34 -2.77 -3.76
C ASN A 416 -1.14 -1.34 -3.23
N PRO A 417 -0.50 -0.44 -3.99
CA PRO A 417 -0.44 0.96 -3.61
C PRO A 417 -1.85 1.55 -3.47
N ILE A 418 -1.95 2.75 -2.89
CA ILE A 418 -3.21 3.50 -2.80
C ILE A 418 -3.14 4.72 -3.70
N THR A 419 -4.28 5.14 -4.25
CA THR A 419 -4.39 6.31 -5.11
C THR A 419 -5.16 7.43 -4.41
N TYR A 420 -5.26 8.60 -5.05
CA TYR A 420 -6.23 9.62 -4.62
C TYR A 420 -7.66 9.04 -4.66
N LEU A 421 -8.55 9.69 -3.92
CA LEU A 421 -9.97 9.35 -3.87
C LEU A 421 -10.74 10.49 -4.52
N ASP A 422 -11.36 10.21 -5.66
CA ASP A 422 -12.10 11.21 -6.42
C ASP A 422 -13.20 11.84 -5.55
N LYS A 423 -13.29 13.18 -5.58
CA LYS A 423 -14.28 13.96 -4.82
C LYS A 423 -15.74 13.59 -5.13
N LYS A 424 -16.02 12.95 -6.28
CA LYS A 424 -17.34 12.40 -6.64
C LYS A 424 -17.71 11.18 -5.80
N ILE A 425 -16.73 10.53 -5.16
CA ILE A 425 -16.91 9.36 -4.29
C ILE A 425 -16.65 9.74 -2.84
N LEU A 426 -15.46 10.26 -2.53
CA LEU A 426 -15.11 10.70 -1.18
C LEU A 426 -15.63 12.12 -0.93
N THR A 427 -16.94 12.25 -0.75
CA THR A 427 -17.60 13.51 -0.38
C THR A 427 -17.47 13.76 1.12
N THR A 428 -16.84 14.87 1.49
CA THR A 428 -16.60 15.31 2.87
C THR A 428 -17.11 16.73 3.06
N GLN A 429 -17.21 17.19 4.31
CA GLN A 429 -17.53 18.60 4.57
C GLN A 429 -16.50 19.56 3.94
N ASN A 430 -15.24 19.13 3.77
CA ASN A 430 -14.17 19.99 3.26
C ASN A 430 -14.23 20.17 1.73
N ASN A 431 -14.66 19.15 0.99
CA ASN A 431 -14.64 19.17 -0.48
C ASN A 431 -16.01 19.30 -1.16
N THR A 432 -17.07 19.52 -0.38
CA THR A 432 -18.42 19.86 -0.86
C THR A 432 -18.70 21.36 -0.75
N ASN A 433 -19.58 21.86 -1.62
CA ASN A 433 -20.07 23.25 -1.57
C ASN A 433 -21.19 23.40 -0.52
N SER A 434 -21.46 24.64 -0.10
CA SER A 434 -22.60 24.91 0.79
C SER A 434 -23.91 24.48 0.13
N GLY A 435 -24.75 23.77 0.88
CA GLY A 435 -25.99 23.16 0.38
C GLY A 435 -25.81 21.79 -0.28
N GLU A 436 -24.59 21.30 -0.50
CA GLU A 436 -24.37 19.93 -1.00
C GLU A 436 -24.31 18.90 0.14
N TYR A 437 -24.67 17.66 -0.19
CA TYR A 437 -24.61 16.53 0.73
C TYR A 437 -23.22 15.87 0.72
N TYR A 438 -22.82 15.33 1.87
CA TYR A 438 -21.59 14.56 2.02
C TYR A 438 -21.81 13.27 2.82
N VAL A 439 -21.05 12.24 2.45
CA VAL A 439 -21.18 10.86 2.95
C VAL A 439 -20.17 10.54 4.06
N PHE A 440 -18.99 11.15 4.02
CA PHE A 440 -17.88 10.83 4.94
C PHE A 440 -17.77 11.84 6.09
N PRO A 441 -17.48 11.38 7.33
CA PRO A 441 -17.14 10.00 7.72
C PRO A 441 -18.34 9.04 7.64
N MET A 442 -18.12 7.87 7.03
CA MET A 442 -19.15 6.85 6.82
C MET A 442 -19.07 5.78 7.91
N TYR A 443 -20.13 5.64 8.68
CA TYR A 443 -20.26 4.60 9.71
C TYR A 443 -20.99 3.39 9.15
N ALA A 444 -20.48 2.19 9.43
CA ALA A 444 -21.07 0.94 8.97
C ALA A 444 -20.92 -0.17 10.02
N THR A 445 -21.72 -1.22 9.90
CA THR A 445 -21.52 -2.48 10.61
C THR A 445 -21.21 -3.57 9.59
N LEU A 446 -20.04 -4.20 9.75
CA LEU A 446 -19.66 -5.39 9.00
C LEU A 446 -20.13 -6.63 9.75
N ASN A 447 -20.83 -7.53 9.06
CA ASN A 447 -21.22 -8.82 9.60
C ASN A 447 -20.28 -9.89 9.04
N PHE A 448 -19.51 -10.51 9.93
CA PHE A 448 -18.59 -11.59 9.61
C PHE A 448 -19.31 -12.92 9.82
N LYS A 449 -19.51 -13.66 8.73
CA LYS A 449 -20.03 -15.01 8.75
C LYS A 449 -18.88 -16.01 8.65
N PHE A 450 -18.88 -17.03 9.50
CA PHE A 450 -17.85 -18.07 9.48
C PHE A 450 -18.28 -19.23 8.59
N SER A 451 -17.32 -19.82 7.87
CA SER A 451 -17.60 -21.03 7.08
C SER A 451 -17.82 -22.26 7.97
N ASP A 452 -17.20 -22.29 9.16
CA ASP A 452 -17.53 -23.24 10.21
C ASP A 452 -18.79 -22.77 10.94
N THR A 453 -19.91 -23.45 10.68
CA THR A 453 -21.23 -23.07 11.21
C THR A 453 -21.39 -23.28 12.72
N THR A 454 -20.39 -23.82 13.41
CA THR A 454 -20.38 -23.91 14.88
C THR A 454 -20.04 -22.57 15.53
N ILE A 455 -19.45 -21.64 14.77
CA ILE A 455 -19.13 -20.29 15.23
C ILE A 455 -20.27 -19.35 14.86
N LYS A 456 -20.70 -18.53 15.82
CA LYS A 456 -21.71 -17.50 15.59
C LYS A 456 -21.14 -16.34 14.78
N ASP A 457 -21.97 -15.74 13.94
CA ASP A 457 -21.63 -14.53 13.22
C ASP A 457 -21.27 -13.39 14.17
N VAL A 458 -20.34 -12.54 13.75
CA VAL A 458 -19.85 -11.42 14.56
C VAL A 458 -20.12 -10.11 13.84
N LYS A 459 -20.76 -9.17 14.55
CA LYS A 459 -20.93 -7.79 14.07
C LYS A 459 -19.76 -6.91 14.53
N LEU A 460 -19.20 -6.10 13.63
CA LEU A 460 -18.17 -5.12 13.95
C LEU A 460 -18.54 -3.75 13.38
N GLY A 461 -18.66 -2.75 14.23
CA GLY A 461 -18.79 -1.36 13.81
C GLY A 461 -17.47 -0.82 13.26
N VAL A 462 -17.54 -0.10 12.14
CA VAL A 462 -16.40 0.50 11.45
C VAL A 462 -16.73 1.92 10.98
N VAL A 463 -15.70 2.73 10.80
CA VAL A 463 -15.79 4.06 10.20
C VAL A 463 -14.75 4.17 9.11
N ILE A 464 -15.18 4.62 7.93
CA ILE A 464 -14.27 5.19 6.93
C ILE A 464 -14.26 6.70 7.16
N ASP A 465 -13.12 7.24 7.55
CA ASP A 465 -12.99 8.66 7.87
C ASP A 465 -12.87 9.54 6.60
N GLU A 466 -12.74 10.84 6.81
CA GLU A 466 -12.65 11.84 5.73
C GLU A 466 -11.34 11.77 4.93
N ASN A 467 -10.33 11.04 5.43
CA ASN A 467 -9.12 10.74 4.69
C ASN A 467 -9.25 9.43 3.92
N GLY A 468 -10.23 8.58 4.24
CA GLY A 468 -10.34 7.22 3.71
C GLY A 468 -9.64 6.17 4.58
N ASP A 469 -9.19 6.52 5.78
CA ASP A 469 -8.66 5.54 6.74
C ASP A 469 -9.80 4.87 7.49
N ILE A 470 -9.60 3.60 7.87
CA ILE A 470 -10.62 2.75 8.47
C ILE A 470 -10.25 2.46 9.91
N ARG A 471 -11.17 2.79 10.81
CA ARG A 471 -11.08 2.46 12.24
C ARG A 471 -12.30 1.69 12.72
N SER A 472 -12.19 1.06 13.88
CA SER A 472 -13.34 0.49 14.56
C SER A 472 -14.28 1.59 15.11
N ASP A 473 -15.55 1.21 15.30
CA ASP A 473 -16.57 1.92 16.07
C ASP A 473 -17.26 0.89 16.97
N ILE A 474 -16.57 0.46 18.02
CA ILE A 474 -17.08 -0.53 18.98
C ILE A 474 -17.92 0.20 20.02
N LYS A 475 -19.18 -0.22 20.21
CA LYS A 475 -20.06 0.34 21.26
C LYS A 475 -19.61 -0.01 22.69
N PRO A 476 -20.04 0.77 23.69
CA PRO A 476 -19.94 0.36 25.09
C PRO A 476 -20.64 -0.98 25.33
N ASN A 477 -20.08 -1.80 26.23
CA ASN A 477 -20.62 -3.11 26.59
C ASN A 477 -20.77 -4.09 25.40
N ALA A 478 -19.92 -3.98 24.38
CA ALA A 478 -19.84 -4.94 23.29
C ALA A 478 -19.66 -6.38 23.80
N THR A 479 -20.28 -7.33 23.10
CA THR A 479 -20.17 -8.76 23.39
C THR A 479 -19.26 -9.45 22.38
N ALA A 480 -18.93 -10.72 22.61
CA ALA A 480 -18.08 -11.50 21.71
C ALA A 480 -18.60 -11.60 20.26
N ASN A 481 -19.93 -11.50 20.05
CA ASN A 481 -20.56 -11.61 18.74
C ASN A 481 -21.18 -10.29 18.25
N ASP A 482 -21.17 -9.25 19.08
CA ASP A 482 -21.78 -7.98 18.75
C ASP A 482 -20.94 -6.81 19.27
N MET A 483 -20.07 -6.34 18.38
CA MET A 483 -19.24 -5.15 18.49
C MET A 483 -19.75 -4.06 17.52
N SER A 484 -21.05 -4.04 17.20
CA SER A 484 -21.64 -3.00 16.35
C SER A 484 -21.40 -1.59 16.93
N GLY A 485 -21.48 -0.57 16.07
CA GLY A 485 -21.19 0.81 16.45
C GLY A 485 -22.37 1.65 16.89
N THR A 486 -22.05 2.84 17.42
CA THR A 486 -23.01 3.87 17.86
C THR A 486 -22.71 5.24 17.28
N CYS A 487 -21.94 5.29 16.19
CA CYS A 487 -21.56 6.52 15.52
C CYS A 487 -20.80 7.52 16.41
N ALA A 488 -19.91 7.02 17.29
CA ALA A 488 -19.21 7.87 18.25
C ALA A 488 -18.09 8.68 17.57
N THR A 489 -17.85 9.88 18.08
CA THR A 489 -16.72 10.72 17.67
C THR A 489 -15.45 10.25 18.38
N VAL A 490 -14.33 10.18 17.66
CA VAL A 490 -13.05 9.69 18.19
C VAL A 490 -12.04 10.82 18.28
N ASN A 491 -11.27 10.85 19.37
CA ASN A 491 -10.04 11.61 19.42
C ASN A 491 -8.96 10.88 18.60
N PRO A 492 -8.48 11.44 17.48
CA PRO A 492 -7.57 10.75 16.57
C PRO A 492 -6.18 10.47 17.17
N SER A 493 -5.78 11.18 18.23
CA SER A 493 -4.48 11.00 18.89
C SER A 493 -4.47 9.86 19.91
N THR A 494 -5.58 9.64 20.61
CA THR A 494 -5.70 8.56 21.61
C THR A 494 -6.48 7.36 21.10
N MET A 495 -7.22 7.55 20.01
CA MET A 495 -8.19 6.60 19.48
C MET A 495 -9.29 6.23 20.49
N ILE A 496 -9.55 7.08 21.49
CA ILE A 496 -10.65 6.91 22.45
C ILE A 496 -11.85 7.72 21.96
N ASP A 497 -13.04 7.11 21.97
CA ASP A 497 -14.27 7.76 21.55
C ASP A 497 -14.97 8.57 22.65
N SER A 498 -16.04 9.28 22.27
CA SER A 498 -16.86 10.09 23.16
C SER A 498 -17.59 9.30 24.25
N ASN A 499 -17.62 7.97 24.16
CA ASN A 499 -18.17 7.06 25.17
C ASN A 499 -17.06 6.43 26.04
N GLY A 500 -15.80 6.82 25.86
CA GLY A 500 -14.66 6.27 26.59
C GLY A 500 -14.20 4.90 26.10
N VAL A 501 -14.63 4.45 24.91
CA VAL A 501 -14.22 3.16 24.33
C VAL A 501 -12.98 3.35 23.47
N GLN A 502 -11.99 2.48 23.68
CA GLN A 502 -10.81 2.39 22.82
C GLN A 502 -11.22 1.85 21.45
N GLN A 503 -10.93 2.63 20.42
CA GLN A 503 -11.03 2.27 19.01
C GLN A 503 -9.64 1.95 18.44
N PHE A 504 -9.62 1.28 17.30
CA PHE A 504 -8.40 0.76 16.69
C PHE A 504 -8.36 1.15 15.21
N ARG A 505 -7.17 1.52 14.72
CA ARG A 505 -6.90 1.57 13.28
C ARG A 505 -6.88 0.14 12.76
N ILE A 506 -7.67 -0.12 11.74
CA ILE A 506 -7.89 -1.49 11.22
C ILE A 506 -7.81 -1.57 9.71
N GLY A 507 -7.80 -0.45 9.00
CA GLY A 507 -7.74 -0.47 7.55
C GLY A 507 -7.51 0.88 6.90
N THR A 508 -7.55 0.87 5.58
CA THR A 508 -7.56 2.05 4.73
C THR A 508 -8.27 1.70 3.41
N THR A 509 -8.69 2.72 2.67
CA THR A 509 -9.26 2.56 1.34
C THR A 509 -8.16 2.55 0.27
N GLY A 510 -8.33 1.77 -0.78
CA GLY A 510 -7.33 1.66 -1.86
C GLY A 510 -7.49 2.74 -2.94
N THR A 511 -8.61 2.69 -3.65
CA THR A 511 -8.98 3.57 -4.75
C THR A 511 -10.50 3.74 -4.81
N ALA A 512 -10.97 4.67 -5.63
CA ALA A 512 -12.37 4.97 -5.84
C ALA A 512 -12.76 4.77 -7.31
N ASN A 513 -13.94 4.20 -7.56
CA ASN A 513 -14.56 4.09 -8.88
C ASN A 513 -15.78 5.01 -8.95
N TYR A 514 -15.91 5.80 -10.01
CA TYR A 514 -17.02 6.73 -10.22
C TYR A 514 -17.82 6.46 -11.50
N ALA A 515 -17.84 5.21 -11.94
CA ALA A 515 -18.70 4.75 -13.02
C ALA A 515 -20.16 5.08 -12.78
N GLU A 516 -20.89 5.38 -13.87
CA GLU A 516 -22.34 5.63 -13.81
C GLU A 516 -23.07 4.50 -13.07
N THR A 517 -22.65 3.26 -13.33
CA THR A 517 -23.23 2.05 -12.74
C THR A 517 -22.46 1.49 -11.55
N ASP A 518 -21.26 2.00 -11.25
CA ASP A 518 -20.43 1.54 -10.12
C ASP A 518 -19.69 2.71 -9.46
N LYS A 519 -20.35 3.27 -8.45
CA LYS A 519 -19.76 4.24 -7.52
C LYS A 519 -19.27 3.49 -6.30
N SER A 520 -17.99 3.14 -6.24
CA SER A 520 -17.46 2.29 -5.16
C SER A 520 -16.11 2.75 -4.65
N ILE A 521 -15.77 2.27 -3.45
CA ILE A 521 -14.47 2.45 -2.83
C ILE A 521 -13.92 1.09 -2.42
N THR A 522 -12.64 0.83 -2.72
CA THR A 522 -11.99 -0.41 -2.28
C THR A 522 -11.52 -0.27 -0.84
N ILE A 523 -11.62 -1.34 -0.05
CA ILE A 523 -11.20 -1.36 1.36
C ILE A 523 -10.17 -2.45 1.60
N ARG A 524 -9.27 -2.20 2.55
CA ARG A 524 -8.23 -3.14 2.99
C ARG A 524 -8.19 -3.13 4.51
N MET A 525 -8.28 -4.28 5.15
CA MET A 525 -8.33 -4.35 6.61
C MET A 525 -7.56 -5.53 7.18
N ILE A 526 -6.95 -5.32 8.35
CA ILE A 526 -6.30 -6.33 9.18
C ILE A 526 -6.75 -6.13 10.63
N LEU A 527 -7.40 -7.15 11.22
CA LEU A 527 -7.89 -7.12 12.59
C LEU A 527 -6.87 -7.76 13.55
N THR A 528 -5.97 -6.97 14.10
CA THR A 528 -4.78 -7.47 14.80
C THR A 528 -4.97 -7.61 16.31
N ASN A 529 -5.80 -6.77 16.92
CA ASN A 529 -5.89 -6.68 18.37
C ASN A 529 -6.75 -7.80 18.99
N ALA A 530 -6.33 -8.32 20.16
CA ALA A 530 -7.06 -9.35 20.89
C ALA A 530 -8.50 -8.94 21.27
N LYS A 531 -8.79 -7.63 21.32
CA LYS A 531 -10.14 -7.09 21.56
C LYS A 531 -11.17 -7.56 20.52
N PHE A 532 -10.72 -7.93 19.32
CA PHE A 532 -11.59 -8.46 18.26
C PHE A 532 -12.02 -9.92 18.47
N GLY A 533 -11.48 -10.63 19.46
CA GLY A 533 -11.93 -11.96 19.88
C GLY A 533 -11.94 -12.98 18.73
N LEU A 534 -13.14 -13.38 18.29
CA LEU A 534 -13.31 -14.33 17.19
C LEU A 534 -12.76 -13.82 15.85
N LEU A 535 -12.67 -12.50 15.68
CA LEU A 535 -12.16 -11.86 14.46
C LEU A 535 -10.65 -11.55 14.52
N GLU A 536 -9.98 -11.88 15.62
CA GLU A 536 -8.55 -11.66 15.74
C GLU A 536 -7.77 -12.43 14.66
N GLY A 537 -6.98 -11.72 13.86
CA GLY A 537 -6.20 -12.23 12.73
C GLY A 537 -6.92 -12.18 11.39
N ALA A 538 -8.17 -11.70 11.34
CA ALA A 538 -8.91 -11.58 10.09
C ALA A 538 -8.26 -10.54 9.15
N ILE A 539 -8.16 -10.90 7.88
CA ILE A 539 -7.60 -10.13 6.77
C ILE A 539 -8.63 -10.12 5.64
N LEU A 540 -8.88 -8.94 5.06
CA LEU A 540 -9.75 -8.80 3.89
C LEU A 540 -9.27 -7.65 2.99
N GLY A 541 -9.50 -7.79 1.69
CA GLY A 541 -9.26 -6.71 0.73
C GLY A 541 -7.79 -6.41 0.45
N LEU A 542 -6.84 -7.20 0.99
CA LEU A 542 -5.43 -7.05 0.64
C LEU A 542 -5.14 -7.50 -0.80
N ASN A 543 -6.08 -8.14 -1.50
CA ASN A 543 -5.91 -8.66 -2.85
C ASN A 543 -4.67 -9.56 -2.99
N GLN A 544 -4.42 -10.37 -1.96
CA GLN A 544 -3.25 -11.25 -1.90
C GLN A 544 -3.67 -12.71 -1.83
N SER A 545 -2.99 -13.53 -2.63
CA SER A 545 -2.96 -14.98 -2.51
C SER A 545 -1.95 -15.37 -1.44
N LEU A 546 -2.44 -15.72 -0.26
CA LEU A 546 -1.66 -16.12 0.89
C LEU A 546 -1.51 -17.63 0.88
N THR A 547 -0.28 -18.10 0.66
CA THR A 547 0.00 -19.54 0.57
C THR A 547 0.34 -20.09 1.95
N VAL A 548 -0.51 -20.98 2.44
CA VAL A 548 -0.26 -21.76 3.65
C VAL A 548 0.41 -23.06 3.25
N ARG A 549 1.59 -23.32 3.81
CA ARG A 549 2.37 -24.51 3.49
C ARG A 549 2.41 -25.44 4.68
N ALA A 550 2.33 -26.73 4.41
CA ALA A 550 2.53 -27.80 5.37
C ALA A 550 3.58 -28.76 4.83
N SER A 551 4.59 -29.07 5.65
CA SER A 551 5.64 -30.03 5.32
C SER A 551 5.39 -31.34 6.07
N ASN A 552 5.34 -32.46 5.36
CA ASN A 552 5.23 -33.81 5.94
C ASN A 552 6.20 -34.74 5.22
N ASP A 553 7.14 -35.35 5.95
CA ASP A 553 8.07 -36.40 5.46
C ASP A 553 8.69 -36.10 4.08
N GLY A 554 9.18 -34.87 3.88
CA GLY A 554 9.84 -34.44 2.63
C GLY A 554 8.89 -34.03 1.49
N SER A 555 7.58 -34.06 1.70
CA SER A 555 6.56 -33.50 0.80
C SER A 555 6.00 -32.19 1.34
N VAL A 556 5.86 -31.18 0.47
CA VAL A 556 5.23 -29.90 0.81
C VAL A 556 3.86 -29.86 0.17
N SER A 557 2.81 -29.78 0.99
CA SER A 557 1.46 -29.46 0.53
C SER A 557 1.21 -27.97 0.73
N SER A 558 0.49 -27.36 -0.21
CA SER A 558 0.17 -25.94 -0.17
C SER A 558 -1.33 -25.71 -0.35
N GLN A 559 -1.90 -24.87 0.50
CA GLN A 559 -3.24 -24.32 0.32
C GLN A 559 -3.10 -22.82 0.04
N THR A 560 -3.72 -22.33 -1.02
CA THR A 560 -3.81 -20.89 -1.27
C THR A 560 -5.12 -20.38 -0.68
N LEU A 561 -5.00 -19.39 0.20
CA LEU A 561 -6.11 -18.60 0.73
C LEU A 561 -6.07 -17.24 0.04
N THR A 562 -7.21 -16.74 -0.42
CA THR A 562 -7.28 -15.40 -1.03
C THR A 562 -7.96 -14.45 -0.08
N SER A 563 -7.31 -13.31 0.21
CA SER A 563 -7.95 -12.19 0.91
C SER A 563 -8.87 -11.40 -0.02
N GLY A 564 -8.82 -11.66 -1.33
CA GLY A 564 -9.64 -11.05 -2.37
C GLY A 564 -9.50 -9.53 -2.47
N GLY A 565 -10.05 -8.97 -3.53
CA GLY A 565 -10.42 -7.55 -3.56
C GLY A 565 -11.74 -7.36 -2.83
N VAL A 566 -11.91 -6.27 -2.08
CA VAL A 566 -13.19 -5.92 -1.43
C VAL A 566 -13.52 -4.48 -1.74
N LYS A 567 -14.76 -4.24 -2.19
CA LYS A 567 -15.29 -2.90 -2.47
C LYS A 567 -16.64 -2.67 -1.83
N ILE A 568 -16.91 -1.42 -1.48
CA ILE A 568 -18.21 -0.96 -1.00
C ILE A 568 -18.83 -0.07 -2.08
N ASN A 569 -20.02 -0.42 -2.55
CA ASN A 569 -20.78 0.41 -3.47
C ASN A 569 -21.60 1.45 -2.69
N LEU A 570 -21.41 2.70 -3.07
CA LEU A 570 -21.93 3.92 -2.45
C LEU A 570 -22.97 4.63 -3.32
N HIS A 571 -23.40 4.02 -4.43
CA HIS A 571 -24.27 4.68 -5.41
C HIS A 571 -25.56 5.23 -4.78
N ASN A 572 -26.22 4.45 -3.91
CA ASN A 572 -27.45 4.88 -3.23
C ASN A 572 -27.21 6.06 -2.28
N LEU A 573 -26.03 6.17 -1.67
CA LEU A 573 -25.70 7.27 -0.76
C LEU A 573 -25.35 8.56 -1.53
N LEU A 574 -24.58 8.41 -2.61
CA LEU A 574 -24.07 9.52 -3.39
C LEU A 574 -25.09 10.10 -4.37
N THR A 575 -25.96 9.27 -4.96
CA THR A 575 -26.93 9.68 -5.99
C THR A 575 -28.33 9.85 -5.42
N ASP A 576 -28.81 8.87 -4.64
CA ASP A 576 -30.21 8.85 -4.18
C ASP A 576 -30.39 9.51 -2.80
N HIS A 577 -29.28 9.85 -2.14
CA HIS A 577 -29.23 10.34 -0.75
C HIS A 577 -30.06 9.48 0.21
N ASN A 578 -30.01 8.16 0.03
CA ASN A 578 -30.89 7.21 0.69
C ASN A 578 -30.11 6.21 1.55
N THR A 579 -30.29 6.30 2.87
CA THR A 579 -29.67 5.37 3.83
C THR A 579 -30.46 4.07 4.01
N THR A 580 -31.74 4.03 3.64
CA THR A 580 -32.62 2.84 3.77
C THR A 580 -32.31 1.76 2.73
N ARG A 581 -31.93 2.15 1.50
CA ARG A 581 -31.45 1.22 0.46
C ARG A 581 -30.01 0.75 0.69
N GLY A 582 -29.33 1.33 1.68
CA GLY A 582 -28.04 0.90 2.19
C GLY A 582 -26.87 0.96 1.21
N VAL A 583 -25.75 0.41 1.65
CA VAL A 583 -24.54 0.12 0.85
C VAL A 583 -24.45 -1.38 0.61
N ASN A 584 -23.71 -1.78 -0.42
CA ASN A 584 -23.40 -3.19 -0.68
C ASN A 584 -21.89 -3.42 -0.61
N ILE A 585 -21.46 -4.60 -0.15
CA ILE A 585 -20.06 -5.03 -0.10
C ILE A 585 -19.88 -6.26 -0.98
N THR A 586 -18.93 -6.19 -1.91
CA THR A 586 -18.65 -7.27 -2.85
C THR A 586 -17.16 -7.43 -3.06
N ASP A 587 -16.77 -8.54 -3.69
CA ASP A 587 -15.48 -8.61 -4.34
C ASP A 587 -15.43 -7.77 -5.63
N PHE A 588 -14.30 -7.80 -6.33
CA PHE A 588 -14.12 -7.08 -7.59
C PHE A 588 -14.90 -7.68 -8.78
N SER A 589 -15.35 -8.92 -8.66
CA SER A 589 -16.25 -9.60 -9.63
C SER A 589 -17.73 -9.39 -9.30
N ASN A 590 -18.06 -8.52 -8.33
CA ASN A 590 -19.40 -8.28 -7.79
C ASN A 590 -20.04 -9.53 -7.12
N ALA A 591 -19.22 -10.48 -6.67
CA ALA A 591 -19.65 -11.62 -5.86
C ALA A 591 -19.53 -11.31 -4.35
N GLU A 592 -19.91 -12.28 -3.50
CA GLU A 592 -19.85 -12.12 -2.04
C GLU A 592 -18.41 -11.88 -1.58
N ALA A 593 -18.18 -10.81 -0.81
CA ALA A 593 -16.86 -10.51 -0.28
C ALA A 593 -16.45 -11.53 0.79
N SER A 594 -15.17 -11.92 0.79
CA SER A 594 -14.62 -12.89 1.74
C SER A 594 -13.54 -12.29 2.64
N TRP A 595 -13.29 -12.96 3.75
CA TRP A 595 -12.16 -12.69 4.65
C TRP A 595 -11.44 -14.00 4.99
N ILE A 596 -10.16 -13.89 5.38
CA ILE A 596 -9.30 -15.03 5.74
C ILE A 596 -8.53 -14.76 7.03
N ASN A 597 -7.98 -15.81 7.65
CA ASN A 597 -7.16 -15.73 8.85
C ASN A 597 -5.96 -16.68 8.76
N ILE A 598 -4.77 -16.11 8.57
CA ILE A 598 -3.54 -16.89 8.36
C ILE A 598 -3.07 -17.56 9.64
N HIS A 599 -3.30 -16.94 10.80
CA HIS A 599 -3.01 -17.57 12.08
C HIS A 599 -3.83 -18.85 12.27
N ALA A 600 -5.14 -18.79 12.02
CA ALA A 600 -6.02 -19.94 12.09
C ALA A 600 -5.62 -21.05 11.10
N ALA A 601 -5.21 -20.67 9.89
CA ALA A 601 -4.80 -21.63 8.86
C ALA A 601 -3.53 -22.40 9.25
N TYR A 602 -2.48 -21.69 9.69
CA TYR A 602 -1.27 -22.35 10.18
C TYR A 602 -1.49 -23.11 11.49
N GLN A 603 -2.41 -22.65 12.35
CA GLN A 603 -2.79 -23.41 13.53
C GLN A 603 -3.47 -24.74 13.14
N LYS A 604 -4.29 -24.76 12.09
CA LYS A 604 -4.87 -26.00 11.56
C LYS A 604 -3.80 -26.94 11.02
N VAL A 605 -2.75 -26.42 10.37
CA VAL A 605 -1.59 -27.23 9.95
C VAL A 605 -0.97 -27.90 11.17
N TYR A 606 -0.67 -27.14 12.22
CA TYR A 606 -0.09 -27.68 13.45
C TYR A 606 -0.98 -28.75 14.10
N ASN A 607 -2.29 -28.49 14.21
CA ASN A 607 -3.24 -29.40 14.85
C ASN A 607 -3.37 -30.75 14.13
N ASN A 608 -3.05 -30.80 12.84
CA ASN A 608 -3.11 -32.01 12.01
C ASN A 608 -1.80 -32.81 12.01
N ILE A 609 -0.75 -32.33 12.67
CA ILE A 609 0.51 -33.08 12.80
C ILE A 609 0.25 -34.29 13.72
N LYS A 610 0.53 -35.47 13.19
CA LYS A 610 0.38 -36.73 13.92
C LYS A 610 1.39 -36.78 15.07
N ASP A 611 0.92 -37.17 16.26
CA ASP A 611 1.74 -37.36 17.46
C ASP A 611 2.57 -36.12 17.85
N VAL A 612 2.09 -34.91 17.50
CA VAL A 612 2.78 -33.65 17.82
C VAL A 612 2.88 -33.44 19.32
N SER A 613 4.05 -32.96 19.76
CA SER A 613 4.33 -32.67 21.16
C SER A 613 4.78 -31.20 21.31
N PRO A 614 4.12 -30.39 22.15
CA PRO A 614 2.93 -30.75 22.94
C PRO A 614 1.69 -31.02 22.06
N ALA A 615 0.72 -31.76 22.58
CA ALA A 615 -0.54 -31.97 21.89
C ALA A 615 -1.33 -30.65 21.76
N PRO A 616 -2.11 -30.43 20.68
CA PRO A 616 -2.86 -29.19 20.48
C PRO A 616 -3.88 -28.95 21.60
N THR A 617 -3.82 -27.76 22.20
CA THR A 617 -4.76 -27.33 23.24
C THR A 617 -6.16 -27.06 22.67
N GLN A 618 -7.17 -26.99 23.53
CA GLN A 618 -8.53 -26.64 23.10
C GLN A 618 -8.60 -25.25 22.44
N ALA A 619 -7.87 -24.26 22.97
CA ALA A 619 -7.83 -22.92 22.37
C ALA A 619 -7.25 -22.93 20.94
N GLN A 620 -6.22 -23.74 20.70
CA GLN A 620 -5.63 -23.96 19.38
C GLN A 620 -6.59 -24.67 18.42
N GLN A 621 -7.37 -25.63 18.92
CA GLN A 621 -8.41 -26.30 18.14
C GLN A 621 -9.54 -25.34 17.76
N GLU A 622 -9.97 -24.46 18.67
CA GLU A 622 -10.99 -23.45 18.39
C GLU A 622 -10.49 -22.33 17.47
N LEU A 623 -9.21 -21.96 17.53
CA LEU A 623 -8.61 -21.01 16.60
C LEU A 623 -8.62 -21.56 15.16
N ALA A 624 -8.31 -22.84 14.97
CA ALA A 624 -8.24 -23.50 13.67
C ALA A 624 -9.58 -23.58 12.90
N LYS A 625 -10.69 -23.23 13.54
CA LYS A 625 -12.01 -23.13 12.89
C LYS A 625 -12.25 -21.79 12.20
N ARG A 626 -11.44 -20.77 12.49
CA ARG A 626 -11.65 -19.37 12.08
C ARG A 626 -10.94 -18.99 10.78
N ILE A 627 -10.78 -19.92 9.84
CA ILE A 627 -9.87 -19.75 8.70
C ILE A 627 -10.38 -18.76 7.66
N TYR A 628 -11.67 -18.83 7.33
CA TYR A 628 -12.26 -17.99 6.29
C TYR A 628 -13.78 -17.90 6.44
N GLY A 629 -14.35 -16.90 5.78
CA GLY A 629 -15.78 -16.65 5.80
C GLY A 629 -16.18 -15.55 4.84
N THR A 630 -17.42 -15.10 4.98
CA THR A 630 -18.01 -14.07 4.11
C THR A 630 -18.40 -12.82 4.88
N LEU A 631 -18.60 -11.72 4.15
CA LEU A 631 -18.92 -10.40 4.68
C LEU A 631 -20.25 -9.91 4.13
N SER A 632 -21.04 -9.26 4.99
CA SER A 632 -22.08 -8.33 4.57
C SER A 632 -21.93 -7.01 5.32
N ILE A 633 -22.59 -5.96 4.83
CA ILE A 633 -22.51 -4.61 5.37
C ILE A 633 -23.91 -4.05 5.59
N GLU A 634 -24.09 -3.31 6.67
CA GLU A 634 -25.29 -2.54 6.94
C GLU A 634 -24.93 -1.16 7.51
N LEU A 635 -25.78 -0.16 7.30
CA LEU A 635 -25.62 1.15 7.92
C LEU A 635 -26.30 1.13 9.30
N PRO A 636 -25.63 1.57 10.37
CA PRO A 636 -26.24 1.66 11.68
C PRO A 636 -27.33 2.74 11.68
N SER A 637 -28.35 2.59 12.52
CA SER A 637 -29.47 3.54 12.60
C SER A 637 -29.08 4.97 12.97
N CYS A 638 -27.90 5.17 13.57
CA CYS A 638 -27.35 6.47 13.90
C CYS A 638 -26.70 7.19 12.70
N TYR A 639 -26.40 6.49 11.60
CA TYR A 639 -25.75 7.07 10.45
C TYR A 639 -26.74 7.88 9.60
N THR A 640 -26.33 9.09 9.23
CA THR A 640 -27.10 10.00 8.39
C THR A 640 -26.18 10.69 7.39
N ILE A 641 -26.72 10.96 6.19
CA ILE A 641 -26.05 11.82 5.21
C ILE A 641 -26.22 13.26 5.69
N LYS A 642 -25.15 14.04 5.66
CA LYS A 642 -25.13 15.41 6.16
C LYS A 642 -25.08 16.40 5.00
N GLN A 643 -25.50 17.64 5.26
CA GLN A 643 -25.44 18.75 4.31
C GLN A 643 -24.51 19.83 4.87
N LYS A 644 -23.76 20.51 3.99
CA LYS A 644 -22.81 21.56 4.38
C LYS A 644 -23.44 22.94 4.53
#